data_AF-A0A4Q7V5H2-F1
#
_entry.id   AF-A0A4Q7V5H2-F1
#
_cell.length_a   1.000
_cell.length_b   1.000
_cell.length_c   1.000
_cell.angle_alpha   90.00
_cell.angle_beta   90.00
_cell.angle_gamma   90.00
#
_symmetry.space_group_name_H-M   'P 1'
#
loop_
_entity.id
_entity.type
_entity.pdbx_description
1 polymer ?
#
loop_
_entity_poly.entity_id
_entity_poly.type
_entity_poly.pdbx_seq_one_letter_code
_entity_poly.pdbx_strand_id
1 'polypeptide(L)'
;MTQSHRLADGGRIDRNKPLRFQFNGKWYVGYQGDTLASALLANGIHFVARSFKYHRPRGIMTAGVEEPNAIVQLESGPYTVPNARATEVELYEGLTAASVNARPDIEHDRFAFMQYLSRFIPAGFYYKTFMWPRRWWGKYEEHIRNAAGLGTVPREHDPDRYEKTYAYCDVLIVGAGPAGLAAAHTAASTGARVILVDNQSEPGGSLLHTFAPVNGAPARQWLAQITGELASMPEVQLLSRATAFGYQDHNLVTVCERLTDHLPLQRRKGVRERLWKIRAAQVILATGAHERPIAFGNNDLPGILLASAISTYICRFGVLPGRRAVVFTNNDSTYQTALDLHRSGAQVTVVDARAAEDAIVPPLLAEKGIQILWQAVVSHANGKRHIDSVVVRKPDNGAGSEISTHTLPCDLLAVSGGWNPVVHLYAQSGGKPRWQELDACFVPDDQVARQTSVGACNGQFDLAGALDSGVRAGHHAAAALGRQSDHDISWHTEPMPAGNILPLWTTATGRDIARGPKQFVDLQNDVSVSDIYLAVREGYRSVEHVKRYTAMGFGTDQGKLGNINGMAVLAEALGQTIPETGTTTFRPNYTPVTFGAIAGRELGEYFDPIRKSCLHEWHVAHGAVFEDVGNWKRARYYPRNNETMDAAVARECLAVRNSVGLLDYSTLGKIDVRGPDAATFLNRIYTNSWSKLEPGRCRYGLMLDENGMILDDGVNLRLADQHFLISTTTSGAAKVMSWMERWRQTEWPELKVYLTSLTDQYATATVAGPCARKVLQQVCHDIDFDNQAFPFMSFRHGSIDGVAVRILRVSFSGELSYEVYMPANYGRHIWEMLMRAGEPFDITPYGTEAMHVLRAEKGFIIVGQDTDGSATPVDMGMSGMLAQSKDFLGKRSLSRSDTAGPNRKQFVGLLSQDKQTVLPEGAAILNEPAAPGVVPLQGHVTSSYLSPTLKQPIALAMIRNGLSRMQQQVSVALPDGTFAQAHICSPVFYDAQGARQHVQ
;
A
#
# COMPACT_ATOMS: atom_id res chain seq x y z
N MET A 1 16.06 -2.23 42.76
CA MET A 1 14.67 -2.51 42.31
C MET A 1 14.57 -4.02 42.16
N THR A 2 13.80 -4.69 43.01
CA THR A 2 13.62 -6.15 42.95
C THR A 2 12.37 -6.46 42.14
N GLN A 3 12.49 -7.26 41.08
CA GLN A 3 11.34 -7.76 40.31
C GLN A 3 10.57 -8.78 41.16
N SER A 4 9.41 -8.40 41.70
CA SER A 4 8.65 -9.19 42.68
C SER A 4 7.99 -10.45 42.12
N HIS A 5 7.84 -10.54 40.79
CA HIS A 5 7.22 -11.65 40.08
C HIS A 5 8.20 -12.44 39.20
N ARG A 6 9.49 -12.08 39.18
CA ARG A 6 10.53 -12.84 38.48
C ARG A 6 10.92 -14.06 39.31
N LEU A 7 10.95 -15.22 38.68
CA LEU A 7 11.49 -16.45 39.25
C LEU A 7 13.02 -16.34 39.41
N ALA A 8 13.56 -17.03 40.42
CA ALA A 8 14.99 -16.99 40.74
C ALA A 8 15.85 -17.55 39.60
N ASP A 9 15.37 -18.58 38.92
CA ASP A 9 15.99 -19.24 37.78
C ASP A 9 15.02 -19.39 36.59
N GLY A 10 15.46 -20.06 35.54
CA GLY A 10 14.66 -20.31 34.34
C GLY A 10 14.52 -19.10 33.41
N GLY A 11 13.72 -19.31 32.35
CA GLY A 11 13.54 -18.39 31.25
C GLY A 11 14.63 -18.49 30.17
N ARG A 12 14.30 -17.96 28.99
CA ARG A 12 15.16 -17.72 27.82
C ARG A 12 15.58 -16.25 27.76
N ILE A 13 16.01 -15.74 28.90
CA ILE A 13 16.50 -14.37 29.09
C ILE A 13 17.98 -14.41 29.51
N ASP A 14 18.74 -13.38 29.13
CA ASP A 14 20.12 -13.22 29.57
C ASP A 14 20.17 -12.42 30.87
N ARG A 15 20.19 -13.15 31.99
CA ARG A 15 20.23 -12.57 33.35
C ARG A 15 21.52 -11.78 33.65
N ASN A 16 22.56 -11.92 32.82
CA ASN A 16 23.80 -11.14 32.94
C ASN A 16 23.71 -9.78 32.23
N LYS A 17 22.63 -9.52 31.47
CA LYS A 17 22.40 -8.28 30.74
C LYS A 17 21.10 -7.62 31.20
N PRO A 18 21.09 -6.95 32.38
CA PRO A 18 19.96 -6.16 32.81
C PRO A 18 19.78 -4.96 31.86
N LEU A 19 18.53 -4.64 31.56
CA LEU A 19 18.12 -3.52 30.72
C LEU A 19 17.21 -2.59 31.50
N ARG A 20 17.42 -1.27 31.37
CA ARG A 20 16.55 -0.25 31.96
C ARG A 20 15.55 0.25 30.92
N PHE A 21 14.30 0.42 31.34
CA PHE A 21 13.25 0.98 30.49
C PHE A 21 12.32 1.87 31.30
N GLN A 22 11.56 2.71 30.60
CA GLN A 22 10.56 3.60 31.18
C GLN A 22 9.16 3.17 30.74
N PHE A 23 8.24 3.05 31.69
CA PHE A 23 6.81 2.87 31.43
C PHE A 23 6.00 3.91 32.21
N ASN A 24 5.15 4.68 31.53
CA ASN A 24 4.37 5.78 32.15
C ASN A 24 5.23 6.73 32.99
N GLY A 25 6.41 7.09 32.47
CA GLY A 25 7.35 8.00 33.15
C GLY A 25 8.18 7.37 34.28
N LYS A 26 7.91 6.13 34.70
CA LYS A 26 8.64 5.44 35.77
C LYS A 26 9.68 4.47 35.22
N TRP A 27 10.85 4.42 35.86
CA TRP A 27 11.93 3.51 35.49
C TRP A 27 11.76 2.12 36.10
N TYR A 28 11.98 1.10 35.27
CA TYR A 28 11.95 -0.31 35.62
C TYR A 28 13.19 -1.03 35.07
N VAL A 29 13.39 -2.27 35.50
CA VAL A 29 14.46 -3.15 35.03
C VAL A 29 13.86 -4.41 34.41
N GLY A 30 14.44 -4.87 33.31
CA GLY A 30 14.20 -6.16 32.66
C GLY A 30 15.53 -6.81 32.26
N TYR A 31 15.49 -7.84 31.44
CA TYR A 31 16.69 -8.51 30.90
C TYR A 31 16.63 -8.62 29.38
N GLN A 32 17.79 -8.73 28.74
CA GLN A 32 17.83 -9.04 27.31
C GLN A 32 17.08 -10.36 27.04
N GLY A 33 16.18 -10.33 26.05
CA GLY A 33 15.27 -11.44 25.74
C GLY A 33 13.87 -11.28 26.33
N ASP A 34 13.64 -10.33 27.24
CA ASP A 34 12.28 -9.94 27.64
C ASP A 34 11.55 -9.25 26.47
N THR A 35 10.22 -9.33 26.52
CA THR A 35 9.33 -8.37 25.86
C THR A 35 8.91 -7.28 26.87
N LEU A 36 8.35 -6.18 26.40
CA LEU A 36 7.79 -5.15 27.29
C LEU A 36 6.72 -5.77 28.22
N ALA A 37 5.86 -6.65 27.69
CA ALA A 37 4.86 -7.35 28.50
C ALA A 37 5.49 -8.24 29.60
N SER A 38 6.49 -9.07 29.27
CA SER A 38 7.14 -9.93 30.28
C SER A 38 7.87 -9.11 31.34
N ALA A 39 8.53 -8.02 30.93
CA ALA A 39 9.20 -7.11 31.85
C ALA A 39 8.22 -6.37 32.78
N LEU A 40 7.06 -5.95 32.28
CA LEU A 40 6.02 -5.32 33.11
C LEU A 40 5.46 -6.30 34.15
N LEU A 41 5.09 -7.52 33.74
CA LEU A 41 4.62 -8.56 34.66
C LEU A 41 5.68 -8.92 35.71
N ALA A 42 6.95 -9.03 35.33
CA ALA A 42 8.04 -9.31 36.27
C ALA A 42 8.18 -8.25 37.37
N ASN A 43 7.84 -7.00 37.06
CA ASN A 43 7.81 -5.88 38.01
C ASN A 43 6.46 -5.72 38.74
N GLY A 44 5.53 -6.67 38.59
CA GLY A 44 4.21 -6.65 39.23
C GLY A 44 3.23 -5.65 38.62
N ILE A 45 3.44 -5.24 37.37
CA ILE A 45 2.59 -4.27 36.68
C ILE A 45 1.56 -5.01 35.82
N HIS A 46 0.35 -5.14 36.36
CA HIS A 46 -0.77 -5.81 35.68
C HIS A 46 -1.72 -4.85 34.97
N PHE A 47 -1.91 -3.65 35.50
CA PHE A 47 -2.78 -2.63 34.92
C PHE A 47 -1.97 -1.77 33.93
N VAL A 48 -2.13 -2.04 32.63
CA VAL A 48 -1.25 -1.48 31.58
C VAL A 48 -1.97 -0.58 30.58
N ALA A 49 -3.29 -0.72 30.43
CA ALA A 49 -4.09 0.09 29.51
C ALA A 49 -5.52 0.28 30.01
N ARG A 50 -6.28 1.17 29.37
CA ARG A 50 -7.72 1.30 29.53
C ARG A 50 -8.46 0.95 28.26
N SER A 51 -9.65 0.39 28.42
CA SER A 51 -10.47 -0.04 27.29
C SER A 51 -10.92 1.12 26.41
N PHE A 52 -11.10 0.87 25.11
CA PHE A 52 -11.34 1.89 24.09
C PHE A 52 -12.57 2.78 24.38
N LYS A 53 -13.69 2.16 24.75
CA LYS A 53 -15.00 2.82 24.87
C LYS A 53 -15.37 3.11 26.33
N TYR A 54 -15.24 2.09 27.18
CA TYR A 54 -15.69 2.16 28.58
C TYR A 54 -14.61 2.63 29.55
N HIS A 55 -13.37 2.81 29.08
CA HIS A 55 -12.22 3.19 29.91
C HIS A 55 -12.01 2.25 31.10
N ARG A 56 -12.39 0.96 30.96
CA ARG A 56 -12.25 -0.05 32.00
C ARG A 56 -10.77 -0.43 32.18
N PRO A 57 -10.33 -0.79 33.39
CA PRO A 57 -8.96 -1.25 33.60
C PRO A 57 -8.66 -2.50 32.79
N ARG A 58 -7.55 -2.49 32.01
CA ARG A 58 -7.11 -3.64 31.19
C ARG A 58 -5.67 -4.03 31.52
N GLY A 59 -5.46 -5.34 31.53
CA GLY A 59 -4.16 -5.96 31.70
C GLY A 59 -3.72 -6.76 30.48
N ILE A 60 -2.46 -7.21 30.50
CA ILE A 60 -1.93 -8.16 29.53
C ILE A 60 -2.80 -9.42 29.55
N MET A 61 -3.21 -9.90 28.36
CA MET A 61 -4.10 -11.06 28.22
C MET A 61 -3.37 -12.27 27.61
N THR A 62 -2.35 -12.03 26.79
CA THR A 62 -1.72 -13.03 25.92
C THR A 62 -0.19 -12.92 26.01
N ALA A 63 0.55 -13.64 25.16
CA ALA A 63 2.01 -13.54 25.04
C ALA A 63 2.48 -13.39 23.58
N GLY A 64 1.58 -13.07 22.66
CA GLY A 64 1.84 -13.07 21.23
C GLY A 64 1.15 -11.95 20.46
N VAL A 65 0.89 -12.20 19.17
CA VAL A 65 0.30 -11.22 18.25
C VAL A 65 -1.21 -11.06 18.46
N GLU A 66 -1.82 -11.97 19.19
CA GLU A 66 -3.23 -12.00 19.54
C GLU A 66 -3.60 -11.07 20.70
N GLU A 67 -2.64 -10.32 21.25
CA GLU A 67 -2.84 -9.37 22.35
C GLU A 67 -3.84 -8.24 22.01
N PRO A 68 -4.99 -8.15 22.71
CA PRO A 68 -6.00 -7.12 22.45
C PRO A 68 -5.89 -5.90 23.38
N ASN A 69 -5.24 -6.04 24.55
CA ASN A 69 -5.36 -5.08 25.65
C ASN A 69 -4.10 -4.23 25.82
N ALA A 70 -2.92 -4.87 25.88
CA ALA A 70 -1.65 -4.22 26.19
C ALA A 70 -1.07 -3.46 24.99
N ILE A 71 -1.85 -2.50 24.50
CA ILE A 71 -1.52 -1.57 23.42
C ILE A 71 -0.84 -0.33 24.02
N VAL A 72 0.33 0.03 23.51
CA VAL A 72 1.17 1.11 24.05
C VAL A 72 1.62 2.10 22.98
N GLN A 73 1.97 3.30 23.41
CA GLN A 73 2.75 4.26 22.63
C GLN A 73 4.23 4.03 22.93
N LEU A 74 5.07 3.87 21.90
CA LEU A 74 6.52 3.81 22.06
C LEU A 74 7.18 5.13 21.69
N GLU A 75 8.26 5.44 22.40
CA GLU A 75 9.18 6.54 22.11
C GLU A 75 8.50 7.91 21.97
N SER A 76 9.22 8.91 21.47
CA SER A 76 8.72 10.29 21.30
C SER A 76 9.25 10.94 20.04
N GLY A 77 8.60 12.04 19.63
CA GLY A 77 8.93 12.80 18.42
C GLY A 77 8.92 11.91 17.16
N PRO A 78 9.95 12.00 16.29
CA PRO A 78 9.97 11.33 14.99
C PRO A 78 10.04 9.80 15.08
N TYR A 79 10.46 9.25 16.22
CA TYR A 79 10.56 7.80 16.45
C TYR A 79 9.30 7.19 17.06
N THR A 80 8.24 7.99 17.27
CA THR A 80 7.07 7.50 17.99
C THR A 80 6.35 6.39 17.21
N VAL A 81 6.00 5.30 17.89
CA VAL A 81 5.23 4.20 17.30
C VAL A 81 3.90 4.08 18.05
N PRO A 82 2.77 4.43 17.42
CA PRO A 82 1.46 4.25 18.04
C PRO A 82 1.00 2.80 17.97
N ASN A 83 0.18 2.41 18.93
CA ASN A 83 -0.54 1.14 18.94
C ASN A 83 0.36 -0.11 18.91
N ALA A 84 1.57 -0.04 19.46
CA ALA A 84 2.44 -1.20 19.57
C ALA A 84 1.86 -2.20 20.59
N ARG A 85 1.95 -3.50 20.30
CA ARG A 85 1.56 -4.56 21.24
C ARG A 85 2.73 -4.86 22.16
N ALA A 86 2.57 -4.65 23.47
CA ALA A 86 3.65 -4.85 24.45
C ALA A 86 4.23 -6.28 24.42
N THR A 87 3.46 -7.26 23.97
CA THR A 87 3.86 -8.67 23.81
C THR A 87 4.83 -8.91 22.66
N GLU A 88 4.88 -8.03 21.65
CA GLU A 88 5.80 -8.13 20.51
C GLU A 88 7.00 -7.19 20.60
N VAL A 89 6.97 -6.24 21.54
CA VAL A 89 8.05 -5.26 21.71
C VAL A 89 9.17 -5.92 22.49
N GLU A 90 10.25 -6.31 21.81
CA GLU A 90 11.49 -6.76 22.45
C GLU A 90 12.09 -5.63 23.29
N LEU A 91 12.49 -5.94 24.52
CA LEU A 91 13.07 -4.96 25.43
C LEU A 91 14.50 -4.60 25.00
N TYR A 92 14.81 -3.31 25.01
CA TYR A 92 16.17 -2.79 24.81
C TYR A 92 16.48 -1.68 25.81
N GLU A 93 17.78 -1.40 25.99
CA GLU A 93 18.25 -0.37 26.91
C GLU A 93 17.70 1.01 26.54
N GLY A 94 17.06 1.67 27.50
CA GLY A 94 16.49 3.01 27.34
C GLY A 94 15.13 3.06 26.64
N LEU A 95 14.47 1.92 26.40
CA LEU A 95 13.13 1.88 25.82
C LEU A 95 12.15 2.75 26.61
N THR A 96 11.37 3.58 25.93
CA THR A 96 10.30 4.39 26.54
C THR A 96 8.94 3.95 26.00
N ALA A 97 8.00 3.65 26.90
CA ALA A 97 6.63 3.30 26.56
C ALA A 97 5.60 4.00 27.46
N ALA A 98 4.40 4.22 26.94
CA ALA A 98 3.27 4.78 27.69
C ALA A 98 1.95 4.07 27.36
N SER A 99 1.05 4.01 28.34
CA SER A 99 -0.32 3.56 28.16
C SER A 99 -1.07 4.46 27.19
N VAL A 100 -1.89 3.85 26.33
CA VAL A 100 -2.81 4.58 25.46
C VAL A 100 -4.17 4.79 26.12
N ASN A 101 -4.94 5.75 25.60
CA ASN A 101 -6.32 6.02 26.02
C ASN A 101 -6.49 6.24 27.54
N ALA A 102 -5.58 6.98 28.17
CA ALA A 102 -5.63 7.34 29.59
C ALA A 102 -5.17 8.80 29.79
N ARG A 103 -6.00 9.65 30.41
CA ARG A 103 -5.67 11.06 30.68
C ARG A 103 -6.13 11.52 32.07
N PRO A 104 -5.27 12.12 32.91
CA PRO A 104 -3.85 12.42 32.66
C PRO A 104 -2.94 11.20 32.76
N ASP A 105 -3.35 10.17 33.50
CA ASP A 105 -2.65 8.92 33.70
C ASP A 105 -3.64 7.75 33.82
N ILE A 106 -3.11 6.53 33.86
CA ILE A 106 -3.93 5.32 33.86
C ILE A 106 -4.70 5.15 35.17
N GLU A 107 -4.19 5.61 36.31
CA GLU A 107 -4.86 5.49 37.61
C GLU A 107 -6.00 6.51 37.82
N HIS A 108 -5.85 7.73 37.29
CA HIS A 108 -6.74 8.89 37.49
C HIS A 108 -7.46 9.34 36.20
N ASP A 109 -7.68 8.41 35.27
CA ASP A 109 -8.32 8.73 34.00
C ASP A 109 -9.68 9.43 34.15
N ARG A 110 -9.84 10.56 33.45
CA ARG A 110 -11.03 11.42 33.50
C ARG A 110 -12.26 10.79 32.88
N PHE A 111 -12.12 9.80 32.02
CA PHE A 111 -13.23 9.12 31.33
C PHE A 111 -13.61 7.80 31.99
N ALA A 112 -12.88 7.35 33.03
CA ALA A 112 -13.16 6.14 33.79
C ALA A 112 -14.60 6.05 34.33
N PHE A 113 -15.30 7.18 34.52
CA PHE A 113 -16.71 7.18 34.95
C PHE A 113 -17.66 6.59 33.89
N MET A 114 -17.26 6.56 32.60
CA MET A 114 -18.07 5.99 31.51
C MET A 114 -18.42 4.52 31.74
N GLN A 115 -17.60 3.77 32.49
CA GLN A 115 -17.90 2.39 32.86
C GLN A 115 -19.22 2.24 33.63
N TYR A 116 -19.57 3.23 34.46
CA TYR A 116 -20.83 3.24 35.24
C TYR A 116 -22.04 3.64 34.37
N LEU A 117 -21.78 4.31 33.24
CA LEU A 117 -22.79 4.67 32.25
C LEU A 117 -22.91 3.65 31.11
N SER A 118 -22.17 2.54 31.16
CA SER A 118 -22.04 1.59 30.05
C SER A 118 -23.38 1.01 29.57
N ARG A 119 -24.40 0.92 30.45
CA ARG A 119 -25.80 0.55 30.09
C ARG A 119 -26.48 1.53 29.13
N PHE A 120 -26.12 2.82 29.16
CA PHE A 120 -26.67 3.86 28.28
C PHE A 120 -25.89 4.01 26.98
N ILE A 121 -24.77 3.31 26.83
CA ILE A 121 -23.87 3.36 25.68
C ILE A 121 -23.76 1.95 25.06
N PRO A 122 -24.86 1.34 24.57
CA PRO A 122 -24.80 0.05 23.90
C PRO A 122 -24.06 0.13 22.55
N ALA A 123 -23.86 -1.00 21.88
CA ALA A 123 -23.52 -1.00 20.45
C ALA A 123 -24.52 -0.16 19.63
N GLY A 124 -24.03 0.51 18.59
CA GLY A 124 -24.84 1.39 17.74
C GLY A 124 -25.26 2.73 18.35
N PHE A 125 -24.97 3.02 19.62
CA PHE A 125 -25.35 4.28 20.31
C PHE A 125 -24.90 5.52 19.53
N TYR A 126 -23.65 5.55 19.05
CA TYR A 126 -23.09 6.71 18.36
C TYR A 126 -23.87 7.09 17.09
N TYR A 127 -24.26 6.08 16.30
CA TYR A 127 -25.03 6.28 15.07
C TYR A 127 -26.42 6.85 15.38
N LYS A 128 -27.06 6.38 16.46
CA LYS A 128 -28.41 6.79 16.83
C LYS A 128 -28.46 8.17 17.47
N THR A 129 -27.43 8.54 18.23
CA THR A 129 -27.43 9.76 19.05
C THR A 129 -26.70 10.94 18.40
N PHE A 130 -25.58 10.71 17.72
CA PHE A 130 -24.71 11.80 17.26
C PHE A 130 -24.80 12.11 15.77
N MET A 131 -25.32 11.22 14.92
CA MET A 131 -25.50 11.53 13.49
C MET A 131 -26.63 12.53 13.23
N TRP A 132 -27.46 12.81 14.22
CA TRP A 132 -28.55 13.78 14.14
C TRP A 132 -28.45 14.80 15.27
N PRO A 133 -28.60 16.12 15.00
CA PRO A 133 -28.72 16.75 13.68
C PRO A 133 -27.37 16.82 12.94
N ARG A 134 -27.37 16.55 11.62
CA ARG A 134 -26.16 16.45 10.76
C ARG A 134 -25.19 17.64 10.91
N ARG A 135 -25.71 18.87 11.11
CA ARG A 135 -24.92 20.09 11.29
C ARG A 135 -23.98 20.06 12.52
N TRP A 136 -24.24 19.19 13.49
CA TRP A 136 -23.43 19.08 14.71
C TRP A 136 -22.44 17.92 14.68
N TRP A 137 -22.50 17.06 13.66
CA TRP A 137 -21.60 15.91 13.52
C TRP A 137 -20.12 16.32 13.59
N GLY A 138 -19.71 17.38 12.89
CA GLY A 138 -18.30 17.83 12.93
C GLY A 138 -17.80 18.18 14.33
N LYS A 139 -18.66 18.78 15.17
CA LYS A 139 -18.32 19.08 16.57
C LYS A 139 -18.28 17.83 17.43
N TYR A 140 -19.25 16.93 17.25
CA TYR A 140 -19.28 15.65 17.96
C TYR A 140 -18.08 14.77 17.61
N GLU A 141 -17.73 14.71 16.33
CA GLU A 141 -16.59 13.96 15.81
C GLU A 141 -15.27 14.41 16.45
N GLU A 142 -15.05 15.73 16.58
CA GLU A 142 -13.85 16.27 17.22
C GLU A 142 -13.73 15.85 18.70
N HIS A 143 -14.83 15.93 19.46
CA HIS A 143 -14.83 15.51 20.87
C HIS A 143 -14.74 13.99 21.03
N ILE A 144 -15.43 13.21 20.18
CA ILE A 144 -15.39 11.75 20.21
C ILE A 144 -13.99 11.25 19.86
N ARG A 145 -13.32 11.80 18.83
CA ARG A 145 -11.94 11.43 18.47
C ARG A 145 -10.95 11.66 19.62
N ASN A 146 -11.13 12.74 20.38
CA ASN A 146 -10.31 13.02 21.55
C ASN A 146 -10.58 12.07 22.73
N ALA A 147 -11.76 11.46 22.81
CA ALA A 147 -12.19 10.59 23.92
C ALA A 147 -12.16 9.08 23.58
N ALA A 148 -12.06 8.72 22.30
CA ALA A 148 -12.17 7.36 21.78
C ALA A 148 -11.09 7.10 20.70
N GLY A 149 -9.83 7.19 21.10
CA GLY A 149 -8.66 6.86 20.29
C GLY A 149 -7.59 6.16 21.13
N LEU A 150 -6.80 5.29 20.52
CA LEU A 150 -5.69 4.58 21.20
C LEU A 150 -4.42 5.45 21.17
N GLY A 151 -3.49 5.17 20.26
CA GLY A 151 -2.21 5.88 20.12
C GLY A 151 -2.28 7.16 19.28
N THR A 152 -1.20 7.94 19.34
CA THR A 152 -1.02 9.19 18.59
C THR A 152 0.07 9.03 17.54
N VAL A 153 -0.20 9.43 16.30
CA VAL A 153 0.76 9.40 15.19
C VAL A 153 1.80 10.54 15.30
N PRO A 154 3.05 10.35 14.84
CA PRO A 154 4.04 11.42 14.80
C PRO A 154 3.61 12.57 13.89
N ARG A 155 4.07 13.78 14.18
CA ARG A 155 3.94 14.96 13.30
C ARG A 155 5.21 15.23 12.49
N GLU A 156 6.35 14.80 12.99
CA GLU A 156 7.63 14.90 12.29
C GLU A 156 7.78 13.81 11.22
N HIS A 157 8.72 14.01 10.30
CA HIS A 157 9.05 13.01 9.28
C HIS A 157 9.72 11.79 9.92
N ASP A 158 9.37 10.60 9.43
CA ASP A 158 10.00 9.34 9.83
C ASP A 158 11.49 9.34 9.44
N PRO A 159 12.43 9.20 10.39
CA PRO A 159 13.86 9.25 10.12
C PRO A 159 14.42 7.89 9.67
N ASP A 160 13.64 6.82 9.74
CA ASP A 160 14.08 5.47 9.44
C ASP A 160 14.13 5.20 7.93
N ARG A 161 14.96 4.23 7.54
CA ARG A 161 15.07 3.75 6.15
C ARG A 161 14.38 2.39 6.00
N TYR A 162 13.71 2.23 4.88
CA TYR A 162 12.98 1.01 4.53
C TYR A 162 13.44 0.46 3.18
N GLU A 163 13.30 -0.85 2.97
CA GLU A 163 13.67 -1.51 1.72
C GLU A 163 12.64 -2.55 1.28
N LYS A 164 12.62 -2.82 -0.02
CA LYS A 164 11.90 -3.94 -0.63
C LYS A 164 12.93 -4.89 -1.23
N THR A 165 12.69 -6.19 -1.09
CA THR A 165 13.49 -7.23 -1.73
C THR A 165 12.60 -8.30 -2.36
N TYR A 166 13.13 -8.98 -3.36
CA TYR A 166 12.44 -10.01 -4.13
C TYR A 166 13.24 -11.30 -4.03
N ALA A 167 12.59 -12.40 -3.68
CA ALA A 167 13.25 -13.69 -3.52
C ALA A 167 12.44 -14.81 -4.19
N TYR A 168 13.16 -15.86 -4.57
CA TYR A 168 12.61 -17.08 -5.13
C TYR A 168 13.12 -18.25 -4.32
N CYS A 169 12.24 -19.21 -4.01
CA CYS A 169 12.64 -20.45 -3.34
C CYS A 169 11.84 -21.63 -3.88
N ASP A 170 12.34 -22.82 -3.60
CA ASP A 170 11.67 -24.04 -4.00
C ASP A 170 10.56 -24.37 -2.97
N VAL A 171 10.86 -24.23 -1.67
CA VAL A 171 9.89 -24.40 -0.59
C VAL A 171 9.95 -23.21 0.38
N LEU A 172 8.83 -22.50 0.52
CA LEU A 172 8.65 -21.50 1.57
C LEU A 172 7.89 -22.13 2.73
N ILE A 173 8.44 -22.04 3.95
CA ILE A 173 7.77 -22.48 5.17
C ILE A 173 7.43 -21.24 6.01
N VAL A 174 6.16 -21.13 6.42
CA VAL A 174 5.67 -20.02 7.25
C VAL A 174 5.32 -20.54 8.65
N GLY A 175 6.10 -20.12 9.64
CA GLY A 175 6.05 -20.54 11.03
C GLY A 175 7.18 -21.51 11.34
N ALA A 176 8.03 -21.16 12.32
CA ALA A 176 9.16 -21.98 12.78
C ALA A 176 8.85 -22.67 14.11
N GLY A 177 7.61 -23.13 14.29
CA GLY A 177 7.25 -24.09 15.33
C GLY A 177 7.76 -25.50 15.03
N PRO A 178 7.42 -26.51 15.85
CA PRO A 178 7.87 -27.89 15.66
C PRO A 178 7.57 -28.43 14.25
N ALA A 179 6.35 -28.23 13.74
CA ALA A 179 5.96 -28.67 12.40
C ALA A 179 6.78 -27.98 11.29
N GLY A 180 6.99 -26.66 11.41
CA GLY A 180 7.72 -25.89 10.42
C GLY A 180 9.22 -26.20 10.40
N LEU A 181 9.84 -26.40 11.57
CA LEU A 181 11.23 -26.82 11.68
C LEU A 181 11.44 -28.22 11.09
N ALA A 182 10.55 -29.17 11.41
CA ALA A 182 10.59 -30.51 10.82
C ALA A 182 10.41 -30.47 9.30
N ALA A 183 9.47 -29.68 8.79
CA ALA A 183 9.26 -29.50 7.35
C ALA A 183 10.47 -28.86 6.65
N ALA A 184 11.03 -27.79 7.23
CA ALA A 184 12.19 -27.10 6.69
C ALA A 184 13.41 -28.03 6.63
N HIS A 185 13.71 -28.75 7.72
CA HIS A 185 14.82 -29.69 7.76
C HIS A 185 14.65 -30.81 6.72
N THR A 186 13.44 -31.37 6.63
CA THR A 186 13.14 -32.45 5.69
C THR A 186 13.27 -32.00 4.24
N ALA A 187 12.72 -30.82 3.88
CA ALA A 187 12.84 -30.28 2.53
C ALA A 187 14.30 -29.91 2.19
N ALA A 188 14.99 -29.23 3.11
CA ALA A 188 16.37 -28.78 2.92
C ALA A 188 17.36 -29.93 2.77
N SER A 189 17.13 -31.06 3.47
CA SER A 189 17.94 -32.28 3.36
C SER A 189 17.95 -32.90 1.96
N THR A 190 17.00 -32.52 1.09
CA THR A 190 16.99 -32.93 -0.33
C THR A 190 17.78 -31.99 -1.25
N GLY A 191 18.43 -30.96 -0.70
CA GLY A 191 19.09 -29.88 -1.46
C GLY A 191 18.11 -28.84 -2.00
N ALA A 192 16.88 -28.77 -1.46
CA ALA A 192 15.92 -27.76 -1.87
C ALA A 192 16.26 -26.37 -1.31
N ARG A 193 16.02 -25.33 -2.11
CA ARG A 193 16.09 -23.94 -1.65
C ARG A 193 14.92 -23.63 -0.74
N VAL A 194 15.21 -23.46 0.53
CA VAL A 194 14.22 -23.31 1.60
C VAL A 194 14.33 -21.92 2.19
N ILE A 195 13.20 -21.22 2.29
CA ILE A 195 13.09 -20.04 3.15
C ILE A 195 12.13 -20.38 4.28
N LEU A 196 12.59 -20.26 5.53
CA LEU A 196 11.76 -20.43 6.73
C LEU A 196 11.53 -19.06 7.37
N VAL A 197 10.27 -18.67 7.51
CA VAL A 197 9.84 -17.36 8.01
C VAL A 197 9.12 -17.51 9.34
N ASP A 198 9.51 -16.74 10.35
CA ASP A 198 8.81 -16.70 11.65
C ASP A 198 8.79 -15.29 12.24
N ASN A 199 7.66 -14.91 12.83
CA ASN A 199 7.47 -13.57 13.37
C ASN A 199 8.21 -13.35 14.70
N GLN A 200 8.57 -14.40 15.42
CA GLN A 200 9.22 -14.29 16.73
C GLN A 200 10.72 -13.98 16.61
N SER A 201 11.31 -13.58 17.74
CA SER A 201 12.73 -13.21 17.85
C SER A 201 13.71 -14.39 17.67
N GLU A 202 13.23 -15.61 17.90
CA GLU A 202 13.96 -16.87 17.71
C GLU A 202 13.00 -17.96 17.21
N PRO A 203 13.47 -18.92 16.39
CA PRO A 203 12.67 -20.10 16.00
C PRO A 203 12.27 -20.95 17.21
N GLY A 204 11.17 -21.69 17.10
CA GLY A 204 10.75 -22.72 18.06
C GLY A 204 9.24 -22.77 18.30
N GLY A 205 8.52 -21.66 18.12
CA GLY A 205 7.07 -21.61 18.36
C GLY A 205 6.70 -22.13 19.76
N SER A 206 5.85 -23.16 19.82
CA SER A 206 5.45 -23.80 21.09
C SER A 206 6.59 -24.48 21.85
N LEU A 207 7.68 -24.84 21.18
CA LEU A 207 8.86 -25.43 21.84
C LEU A 207 9.58 -24.46 22.78
N LEU A 208 9.32 -23.16 22.66
CA LEU A 208 9.91 -22.14 23.51
C LEU A 208 9.31 -22.11 24.92
N HIS A 209 8.18 -22.77 25.14
CA HIS A 209 7.48 -22.81 26.43
C HIS A 209 6.99 -24.20 26.84
N THR A 210 7.61 -25.27 26.32
CA THR A 210 7.33 -26.65 26.72
C THR A 210 8.55 -27.31 27.39
N PHE A 211 8.28 -28.27 28.27
CA PHE A 211 9.28 -29.16 28.85
C PHE A 211 9.33 -30.54 28.19
N ALA A 212 8.43 -30.82 27.23
CA ALA A 212 8.36 -32.12 26.57
C ALA A 212 9.67 -32.43 25.81
N PRO A 213 10.24 -33.64 25.96
CA PRO A 213 11.44 -34.02 25.22
C PRO A 213 11.12 -34.37 23.75
N VAL A 214 12.10 -34.18 22.89
CA VAL A 214 12.11 -34.64 21.49
C VAL A 214 13.35 -35.51 21.29
N ASN A 215 13.19 -36.73 20.80
CA ASN A 215 14.22 -37.77 20.73
C ASN A 215 14.91 -38.00 22.09
N GLY A 216 14.17 -37.90 23.19
CA GLY A 216 14.70 -38.04 24.55
C GLY A 216 15.54 -36.85 25.05
N ALA A 217 15.81 -35.86 24.21
CA ALA A 217 16.51 -34.62 24.60
C ALA A 217 15.51 -33.53 25.02
N PRO A 218 15.85 -32.63 25.96
CA PRO A 218 15.03 -31.47 26.28
C PRO A 218 14.74 -30.61 25.04
N ALA A 219 13.50 -30.11 24.89
CA ALA A 219 13.09 -29.28 23.74
C ALA A 219 14.07 -28.16 23.40
N ARG A 220 14.64 -27.49 24.41
CA ARG A 220 15.65 -26.43 24.23
C ARG A 220 16.92 -26.92 23.53
N GLN A 221 17.38 -28.11 23.86
CA GLN A 221 18.58 -28.71 23.27
C GLN A 221 18.32 -29.12 21.83
N TRP A 222 17.20 -29.82 21.58
CA TRP A 222 16.79 -30.21 20.23
C TRP A 222 16.61 -29.00 19.32
N LEU A 223 15.97 -27.93 19.82
CA LEU A 223 15.78 -26.69 19.08
C LEU A 223 17.11 -26.04 18.67
N ALA A 224 18.08 -25.99 19.59
CA ALA A 224 19.41 -25.45 19.29
C ALA A 224 20.15 -26.28 18.23
N GLN A 225 19.97 -27.60 18.27
CA GLN A 225 20.54 -28.52 17.28
C GLN A 225 19.94 -28.29 15.89
N ILE A 226 18.62 -28.44 15.73
CA ILE A 226 17.96 -28.37 14.42
C ILE A 226 18.10 -26.99 13.77
N THR A 227 18.08 -25.91 14.56
CA THR A 227 18.30 -24.55 14.04
C THR A 227 19.75 -24.33 13.62
N GLY A 228 20.72 -24.90 14.34
CA GLY A 228 22.13 -24.90 13.95
C GLY A 228 22.38 -25.68 12.67
N GLU A 229 21.76 -26.87 12.52
CA GLU A 229 21.81 -27.68 11.31
C GLU A 229 21.24 -26.92 10.11
N LEU A 230 20.03 -26.37 10.24
CA LEU A 230 19.39 -25.55 9.20
C LEU A 230 20.24 -24.33 8.82
N ALA A 231 20.80 -23.61 9.80
CA ALA A 231 21.64 -22.45 9.54
C ALA A 231 22.97 -22.79 8.84
N SER A 232 23.43 -24.05 8.95
CA SER A 232 24.63 -24.54 8.28
C SER A 232 24.39 -24.98 6.83
N MET A 233 23.13 -25.18 6.43
CA MET A 233 22.76 -25.59 5.07
C MET A 233 22.79 -24.39 4.11
N PRO A 234 23.52 -24.44 2.99
CA PRO A 234 23.77 -23.28 2.13
C PRO A 234 22.52 -22.76 1.41
N GLU A 235 21.56 -23.64 1.14
CA GLU A 235 20.31 -23.31 0.43
C GLU A 235 19.15 -23.01 1.39
N VAL A 236 19.43 -22.83 2.68
CA VAL A 236 18.43 -22.49 3.70
C VAL A 236 18.60 -21.04 4.14
N GLN A 237 17.52 -20.28 4.07
CA GLN A 237 17.44 -18.94 4.63
C GLN A 237 16.45 -18.90 5.80
N LEU A 238 16.94 -18.51 6.98
CA LEU A 238 16.13 -18.34 8.18
C LEU A 238 15.80 -16.86 8.39
N LEU A 239 14.52 -16.51 8.32
CA LEU A 239 14.03 -15.15 8.55
C LEU A 239 13.26 -15.12 9.87
N SER A 240 13.92 -14.66 10.93
CA SER A 240 13.29 -14.36 12.23
C SER A 240 12.81 -12.91 12.26
N ARG A 241 11.94 -12.56 13.21
CA ARG A 241 11.30 -11.22 13.31
C ARG A 241 10.58 -10.84 12.01
N ALA A 242 10.16 -11.85 11.24
CA ALA A 242 9.66 -11.72 9.89
C ALA A 242 8.23 -12.27 9.82
N THR A 243 7.27 -11.39 9.63
CA THR A 243 5.86 -11.78 9.59
C THR A 243 5.40 -11.93 8.15
N ALA A 244 5.09 -13.16 7.74
CA ALA A 244 4.33 -13.40 6.51
C ALA A 244 2.91 -12.86 6.72
N PHE A 245 2.59 -11.76 6.04
CA PHE A 245 1.36 -11.01 6.31
C PHE A 245 0.33 -11.09 5.18
N GLY A 246 0.73 -11.55 4.00
CA GLY A 246 -0.11 -11.63 2.82
C GLY A 246 0.23 -12.82 1.93
N TYR A 247 -0.78 -13.55 1.48
CA TYR A 247 -0.69 -14.57 0.43
C TYR A 247 -1.39 -14.05 -0.83
N GLN A 248 -0.70 -14.04 -1.96
CA GLN A 248 -1.25 -13.64 -3.27
C GLN A 248 -1.07 -14.75 -4.31
N ASP A 249 -1.61 -14.52 -5.51
CA ASP A 249 -1.64 -15.48 -6.61
C ASP A 249 -0.27 -16.07 -6.96
N HIS A 250 -0.28 -17.31 -7.43
CA HIS A 250 0.90 -18.07 -7.86
C HIS A 250 1.99 -18.19 -6.78
N ASN A 251 1.60 -18.41 -5.52
CA ASN A 251 2.51 -18.56 -4.38
C ASN A 251 3.46 -17.35 -4.22
N LEU A 252 2.91 -16.14 -4.36
CA LEU A 252 3.59 -14.93 -3.86
C LEU A 252 3.21 -14.75 -2.40
N VAL A 253 4.20 -14.67 -1.52
CA VAL A 253 3.98 -14.36 -0.11
C VAL A 253 4.76 -13.10 0.23
N THR A 254 4.07 -12.15 0.86
CA THR A 254 4.68 -10.90 1.35
C THR A 254 5.03 -11.04 2.82
N VAL A 255 6.28 -10.71 3.17
CA VAL A 255 6.82 -10.81 4.51
C VAL A 255 7.40 -9.47 4.94
N CYS A 256 7.10 -9.01 6.15
CA CYS A 256 7.75 -7.85 6.75
C CYS A 256 8.77 -8.30 7.80
N GLU A 257 10.05 -8.09 7.52
CA GLU A 257 11.17 -8.38 8.42
C GLU A 257 11.58 -7.13 9.20
N ARG A 258 11.60 -7.23 10.53
CA ARG A 258 12.04 -6.16 11.44
C ARG A 258 13.51 -6.33 11.79
N LEU A 259 14.35 -5.42 11.30
CA LEU A 259 15.81 -5.53 11.38
C LEU A 259 16.40 -4.76 12.56
N THR A 260 15.85 -3.60 12.93
CA THR A 260 16.44 -2.76 14.00
C THR A 260 15.48 -2.34 15.11
N ASP A 261 14.21 -2.74 15.06
CA ASP A 261 13.21 -2.37 16.07
C ASP A 261 13.61 -2.79 17.49
N HIS A 262 14.28 -3.94 17.61
CA HIS A 262 14.79 -4.51 18.86
C HIS A 262 16.08 -3.85 19.37
N LEU A 263 16.61 -2.84 18.66
CA LEU A 263 17.82 -2.12 19.03
C LEU A 263 17.48 -0.76 19.66
N PRO A 264 18.29 -0.28 20.63
CA PRO A 264 18.18 1.09 21.13
C PRO A 264 18.26 2.12 19.99
N LEU A 265 17.49 3.20 20.07
CA LEU A 265 17.42 4.25 19.02
C LEU A 265 18.80 4.73 18.57
N GLN A 266 19.73 4.94 19.49
CA GLN A 266 21.09 5.42 19.22
C GLN A 266 21.95 4.42 18.42
N ARG A 267 21.57 3.15 18.40
CA ARG A 267 22.26 2.07 17.67
C ARG A 267 21.56 1.69 16.37
N ARG A 268 20.35 2.21 16.10
CA ARG A 268 19.66 1.96 14.84
C ARG A 268 20.43 2.59 13.70
N LYS A 269 20.91 1.75 12.78
CA LYS A 269 21.63 2.15 11.57
C LYS A 269 21.15 1.29 10.41
N GLY A 270 21.06 1.88 9.23
CA GLY A 270 20.63 1.15 8.03
C GLY A 270 19.12 1.01 7.96
N VAL A 271 18.66 -0.17 7.57
CA VAL A 271 17.25 -0.46 7.26
C VAL A 271 16.52 -0.88 8.52
N ARG A 272 15.42 -0.21 8.86
CA ARG A 272 14.58 -0.57 10.00
C ARG A 272 13.73 -1.81 9.72
N GLU A 273 13.01 -1.79 8.59
CA GLU A 273 12.15 -2.88 8.14
C GLU A 273 12.37 -3.17 6.65
N ARG A 274 12.26 -4.45 6.29
CA ARG A 274 12.38 -4.93 4.92
C ARG A 274 11.13 -5.70 4.50
N LEU A 275 10.53 -5.26 3.39
CA LEU A 275 9.44 -5.96 2.73
C LEU A 275 9.98 -6.99 1.74
N TRP A 276 9.79 -8.26 2.01
CA TRP A 276 10.07 -9.34 1.08
C TRP A 276 8.85 -9.67 0.22
N LYS A 277 9.08 -9.87 -1.07
CA LYS A 277 8.15 -10.48 -2.01
C LYS A 277 8.73 -11.83 -2.45
N ILE A 278 8.26 -12.90 -1.83
CA ILE A 278 8.83 -14.24 -2.00
C ILE A 278 7.93 -15.05 -2.92
N ARG A 279 8.47 -15.49 -4.06
CA ARG A 279 7.82 -16.42 -4.98
C ARG A 279 8.30 -17.84 -4.69
N ALA A 280 7.40 -18.74 -4.32
CA ALA A 280 7.75 -20.11 -3.97
C ALA A 280 7.15 -21.14 -4.93
N ALA A 281 7.88 -22.22 -5.23
CA ALA A 281 7.29 -23.32 -6.00
C ALA A 281 6.27 -24.12 -5.16
N GLN A 282 6.59 -24.37 -3.89
CA GLN A 282 5.71 -24.96 -2.88
C GLN A 282 5.68 -24.08 -1.61
N VAL A 283 4.54 -24.04 -0.91
CA VAL A 283 4.41 -23.33 0.37
C VAL A 283 3.91 -24.29 1.46
N ILE A 284 4.55 -24.28 2.62
CA ILE A 284 4.09 -25.02 3.80
C ILE A 284 3.67 -24.00 4.86
N LEU A 285 2.39 -24.03 5.23
CA LEU A 285 1.84 -23.19 6.29
C LEU A 285 1.90 -23.97 7.62
N ALA A 286 2.77 -23.54 8.53
CA ALA A 286 2.94 -24.10 9.86
C ALA A 286 2.66 -23.03 10.94
N THR A 287 1.59 -22.24 10.72
CA THR A 287 1.25 -21.00 11.44
C THR A 287 0.69 -21.20 12.85
N GLY A 288 0.53 -22.44 13.30
CA GLY A 288 0.05 -22.77 14.64
C GLY A 288 -1.43 -22.47 14.89
N ALA A 289 -1.81 -22.37 16.17
CA ALA A 289 -3.16 -22.03 16.63
C ALA A 289 -3.08 -21.00 17.77
N HIS A 290 -4.04 -20.08 17.83
CA HIS A 290 -4.20 -19.20 18.99
C HIS A 290 -5.16 -19.83 19.99
N GLU A 291 -4.86 -19.77 21.27
CA GLU A 291 -5.82 -20.11 22.32
C GLU A 291 -6.94 -19.06 22.35
N ARG A 292 -8.19 -19.47 22.63
CA ARG A 292 -9.34 -18.57 22.73
C ARG A 292 -9.82 -18.42 24.17
N PRO A 293 -10.37 -17.25 24.55
CA PRO A 293 -10.95 -17.05 25.88
C PRO A 293 -12.37 -17.64 25.98
N ILE A 294 -12.98 -17.56 27.16
CA ILE A 294 -14.41 -17.82 27.40
C ILE A 294 -15.07 -16.49 27.84
N ALA A 295 -16.28 -16.21 27.38
CA ALA A 295 -17.02 -15.01 27.80
C ALA A 295 -17.77 -15.24 29.13
N PHE A 296 -17.27 -14.63 30.20
CA PHE A 296 -17.89 -14.63 31.53
C PHE A 296 -17.91 -13.22 32.13
N GLY A 297 -18.61 -13.02 33.24
CA GLY A 297 -18.80 -11.69 33.82
C GLY A 297 -17.48 -11.04 34.26
N ASN A 298 -17.21 -9.81 33.81
CA ASN A 298 -15.96 -9.08 34.06
C ASN A 298 -14.69 -9.86 33.65
N ASN A 299 -14.74 -10.59 32.53
CA ASN A 299 -13.60 -11.32 31.98
C ASN A 299 -12.47 -10.44 31.42
N ASP A 300 -12.49 -9.13 31.68
CA ASP A 300 -11.56 -8.14 31.16
C ASP A 300 -10.60 -7.54 32.21
N LEU A 301 -10.73 -7.97 33.47
CA LEU A 301 -9.94 -7.45 34.58
C LEU A 301 -8.44 -7.78 34.44
N PRO A 302 -7.53 -6.88 34.85
CA PRO A 302 -6.10 -7.19 34.96
C PRO A 302 -5.87 -8.39 35.90
N GLY A 303 -5.00 -9.31 35.49
CA GLY A 303 -4.79 -10.59 36.19
C GLY A 303 -5.59 -11.77 35.61
N ILE A 304 -6.41 -11.52 34.58
CA ILE A 304 -7.01 -12.56 33.74
C ILE A 304 -6.15 -12.71 32.48
N LEU A 305 -5.61 -13.90 32.23
CA LEU A 305 -4.76 -14.22 31.09
C LEU A 305 -5.22 -15.53 30.43
N LEU A 306 -4.88 -15.71 29.16
CA LEU A 306 -4.93 -17.02 28.51
C LEU A 306 -3.98 -18.01 29.21
N ALA A 307 -4.38 -19.27 29.33
CA ALA A 307 -3.62 -20.28 30.05
C ALA A 307 -2.24 -20.54 29.40
N SER A 308 -2.19 -20.67 28.08
CA SER A 308 -0.94 -20.83 27.30
C SER A 308 -0.01 -19.62 27.42
N ALA A 309 -0.55 -18.41 27.57
CA ALA A 309 0.24 -17.21 27.81
C ALA A 309 0.94 -17.26 29.17
N ILE A 310 0.27 -17.77 30.21
CA ILE A 310 0.86 -17.97 31.54
C ILE A 310 2.02 -18.97 31.47
N SER A 311 1.82 -20.13 30.84
CA SER A 311 2.92 -21.10 30.61
C SER A 311 4.07 -20.44 29.83
N THR A 312 3.77 -19.59 28.85
CA THR A 312 4.80 -18.83 28.12
C THR A 312 5.57 -17.88 29.05
N TYR A 313 4.89 -17.11 29.89
CA TYR A 313 5.55 -16.22 30.85
C TYR A 313 6.45 -16.97 31.84
N ILE A 314 5.99 -18.12 32.34
CA ILE A 314 6.76 -18.97 33.24
C ILE A 314 7.97 -19.58 32.52
N CYS A 315 7.74 -20.37 31.47
CA CYS A 315 8.76 -21.19 30.83
C CYS A 315 9.75 -20.35 30.01
N ARG A 316 9.24 -19.38 29.24
CA ARG A 316 10.08 -18.56 28.35
C ARG A 316 10.67 -17.34 29.04
N PHE A 317 9.97 -16.70 29.95
CA PHE A 317 10.45 -15.44 30.54
C PHE A 317 10.82 -15.54 32.03
N GLY A 318 10.57 -16.68 32.67
CA GLY A 318 10.83 -16.85 34.10
C GLY A 318 9.99 -15.92 34.95
N VAL A 319 8.74 -15.64 34.56
CA VAL A 319 7.82 -14.73 35.23
C VAL A 319 6.63 -15.51 35.76
N LEU A 320 6.31 -15.33 37.04
CA LEU A 320 5.13 -15.87 37.68
C LEU A 320 4.06 -14.77 37.82
N PRO A 321 3.03 -14.73 36.96
CA PRO A 321 2.08 -13.62 36.94
C PRO A 321 1.26 -13.47 38.23
N GLY A 322 1.04 -14.54 38.99
CA GLY A 322 0.34 -14.49 40.27
C GLY A 322 0.62 -15.72 41.13
N ARG A 323 0.30 -15.64 42.41
CA ARG A 323 0.68 -16.65 43.42
C ARG A 323 -0.48 -17.53 43.86
N ARG A 324 -1.71 -17.12 43.62
CA ARG A 324 -2.93 -17.87 43.93
C ARG A 324 -3.81 -17.88 42.70
N ALA A 325 -3.60 -18.89 41.87
CA ALA A 325 -4.16 -19.02 40.55
C ALA A 325 -5.40 -19.91 40.54
N VAL A 326 -6.41 -19.48 39.80
CA VAL A 326 -7.51 -20.33 39.34
C VAL A 326 -7.29 -20.62 37.86
N VAL A 327 -7.44 -21.89 37.46
CA VAL A 327 -7.40 -22.30 36.06
C VAL A 327 -8.81 -22.66 35.63
N PHE A 328 -9.40 -21.90 34.71
CA PHE A 328 -10.74 -22.14 34.18
C PHE A 328 -10.65 -22.72 32.77
N THR A 329 -11.17 -23.94 32.59
CA THR A 329 -10.96 -24.72 31.35
C THR A 329 -12.20 -25.48 30.90
N ASN A 330 -12.21 -25.82 29.60
CA ASN A 330 -13.13 -26.73 28.93
C ASN A 330 -12.40 -27.81 28.11
N ASN A 331 -11.08 -27.94 28.30
CA ASN A 331 -10.19 -28.81 27.55
C ASN A 331 -8.95 -29.21 28.39
N ASP A 332 -8.20 -30.21 27.93
CA ASP A 332 -7.08 -30.80 28.68
C ASP A 332 -5.78 -29.98 28.64
N SER A 333 -5.63 -29.07 27.68
CA SER A 333 -4.34 -28.38 27.46
C SER A 333 -3.90 -27.51 28.65
N THR A 334 -4.85 -27.04 29.47
CA THR A 334 -4.58 -26.19 30.64
C THR A 334 -4.05 -26.95 31.85
N TYR A 335 -4.15 -28.28 31.87
CA TYR A 335 -3.53 -29.08 32.93
C TYR A 335 -2.02 -28.89 32.95
N GLN A 336 -1.40 -28.68 31.78
CA GLN A 336 0.02 -28.31 31.72
C GLN A 336 0.27 -26.94 32.38
N THR A 337 -0.58 -25.94 32.13
CA THR A 337 -0.49 -24.62 32.79
C THR A 337 -0.66 -24.73 34.31
N ALA A 338 -1.58 -25.58 34.79
CA ALA A 338 -1.74 -25.84 36.22
C ALA A 338 -0.46 -26.43 36.85
N LEU A 339 0.20 -27.35 36.14
CA LEU A 339 1.48 -27.92 36.57
C LEU A 339 2.61 -26.88 36.53
N ASP A 340 2.70 -26.05 35.50
CA ASP A 340 3.73 -25.01 35.38
C ASP A 340 3.62 -23.98 36.51
N LEU A 341 2.39 -23.55 36.83
CA LEU A 341 2.09 -22.68 37.96
C LEU A 341 2.50 -23.31 39.29
N HIS A 342 2.08 -24.56 39.53
CA HIS A 342 2.39 -25.27 40.76
C HIS A 342 3.90 -25.48 40.94
N ARG A 343 4.61 -25.91 39.89
CA ARG A 343 6.07 -26.07 39.89
C ARG A 343 6.81 -24.76 40.19
N SER A 344 6.23 -23.64 39.79
CA SER A 344 6.76 -22.30 40.04
C SER A 344 6.38 -21.72 41.41
N GLY A 345 5.69 -22.49 42.26
CA GLY A 345 5.35 -22.13 43.63
C GLY A 345 4.02 -21.41 43.81
N ALA A 346 3.13 -21.40 42.81
CA ALA A 346 1.77 -20.89 42.98
C ALA A 346 0.82 -21.93 43.60
N GLN A 347 -0.16 -21.45 44.36
CA GLN A 347 -1.32 -22.22 44.77
C GLN A 347 -2.29 -22.30 43.59
N VAL A 348 -2.77 -23.50 43.25
CA VAL A 348 -3.56 -23.72 42.03
C VAL A 348 -4.85 -24.46 42.37
N THR A 349 -5.96 -23.94 41.86
CA THR A 349 -7.26 -24.63 41.81
C THR A 349 -7.75 -24.65 40.37
N VAL A 350 -8.14 -25.83 39.88
CA VAL A 350 -8.70 -26.00 38.54
C VAL A 350 -10.22 -26.01 38.64
N VAL A 351 -10.87 -25.25 37.76
CA VAL A 351 -12.32 -25.22 37.53
C VAL A 351 -12.52 -25.77 36.12
N ASP A 352 -12.97 -27.02 36.03
CA ASP A 352 -13.21 -27.69 34.76
C ASP A 352 -14.72 -27.75 34.50
N ALA A 353 -15.14 -27.22 33.36
CA ALA A 353 -16.54 -27.22 32.97
C ALA A 353 -17.07 -28.62 32.61
N ARG A 354 -16.17 -29.58 32.35
CA ARG A 354 -16.52 -30.95 31.95
C ARG A 354 -16.77 -31.86 33.15
N ALA A 355 -17.38 -33.01 32.87
CA ALA A 355 -17.38 -34.13 33.82
C ALA A 355 -15.99 -34.79 33.87
N ALA A 356 -15.68 -35.51 34.94
CA ALA A 356 -14.35 -36.08 35.15
C ALA A 356 -14.02 -37.16 34.09
N GLU A 357 -15.03 -37.89 33.63
CA GLU A 357 -14.97 -38.91 32.60
C GLU A 357 -14.69 -38.36 31.18
N ASP A 358 -14.92 -37.07 30.95
CA ASP A 358 -14.72 -36.40 29.65
C ASP A 358 -13.33 -35.76 29.52
N ALA A 359 -12.50 -35.87 30.57
CA ALA A 359 -11.19 -35.24 30.65
C ALA A 359 -10.06 -36.28 30.81
N ILE A 360 -8.94 -36.04 30.13
CA ILE A 360 -7.74 -36.85 30.30
C ILE A 360 -6.79 -36.12 31.25
N VAL A 361 -6.88 -36.46 32.54
CA VAL A 361 -6.07 -35.82 33.58
C VAL A 361 -4.69 -36.47 33.66
N PRO A 362 -3.59 -35.70 33.51
CA PRO A 362 -2.25 -36.21 33.75
C PRO A 362 -2.10 -36.79 35.17
N PRO A 363 -1.51 -37.99 35.36
CA PRO A 363 -1.31 -38.58 36.69
C PRO A 363 -0.61 -37.62 37.67
N LEU A 364 0.31 -36.82 37.14
CA LEU A 364 1.07 -35.83 37.90
C LEU A 364 0.18 -34.76 38.59
N LEU A 365 -1.00 -34.41 38.05
CA LEU A 365 -1.89 -33.45 38.74
C LEU A 365 -2.36 -33.99 40.09
N ALA A 366 -2.77 -35.26 40.10
CA ALA A 366 -3.24 -35.94 41.31
C ALA A 366 -2.09 -36.15 42.31
N GLU A 367 -0.91 -36.55 41.83
CA GLU A 367 0.30 -36.69 42.66
C GLU A 367 0.70 -35.38 43.35
N LYS A 368 0.47 -34.23 42.71
CA LYS A 368 0.75 -32.91 43.27
C LYS A 368 -0.38 -32.33 44.13
N GLY A 369 -1.49 -33.06 44.28
CA GLY A 369 -2.62 -32.65 45.12
C GLY A 369 -3.32 -31.38 44.63
N ILE A 370 -3.28 -31.08 43.32
CA ILE A 370 -3.97 -29.92 42.74
C ILE A 370 -5.48 -30.21 42.73
N GLN A 371 -6.26 -29.34 43.38
CA GLN A 371 -7.71 -29.50 43.47
C GLN A 371 -8.38 -29.21 42.13
N ILE A 372 -9.27 -30.11 41.69
CA ILE A 372 -10.12 -29.92 40.51
C ILE A 372 -11.59 -29.86 40.93
N LEU A 373 -12.27 -28.79 40.53
CA LEU A 373 -13.71 -28.61 40.66
C LEU A 373 -14.36 -28.99 39.32
N TRP A 374 -14.92 -30.20 39.27
CA TRP A 374 -15.61 -30.74 38.11
C TRP A 374 -17.00 -30.14 37.91
N GLN A 375 -17.44 -30.11 36.64
CA GLN A 375 -18.72 -29.56 36.20
C GLN A 375 -18.99 -28.16 36.77
N ALA A 376 -17.94 -27.36 36.87
CA ALA A 376 -17.98 -26.05 37.48
C ALA A 376 -17.56 -24.98 36.47
N VAL A 377 -18.18 -23.80 36.56
CA VAL A 377 -17.87 -22.67 35.66
C VAL A 377 -17.61 -21.40 36.44
N VAL A 378 -16.66 -20.59 35.98
CA VAL A 378 -16.49 -19.23 36.49
C VAL A 378 -17.63 -18.37 35.94
N SER A 379 -18.47 -17.87 36.83
CA SER A 379 -19.60 -17.02 36.45
C SER A 379 -19.19 -15.56 36.24
N HIS A 380 -18.37 -15.02 37.15
CA HIS A 380 -17.78 -13.69 37.04
C HIS A 380 -16.54 -13.54 37.91
N ALA A 381 -15.69 -12.58 37.54
CA ALA A 381 -14.55 -12.13 38.32
C ALA A 381 -14.88 -10.84 39.10
N ASN A 382 -14.23 -10.69 40.25
CA ASN A 382 -14.32 -9.52 41.11
C ASN A 382 -12.95 -8.86 41.24
N GLY A 383 -12.93 -7.53 41.18
CA GLY A 383 -11.72 -6.73 41.28
C GLY A 383 -11.95 -5.29 40.87
N LYS A 384 -10.97 -4.42 41.12
CA LYS A 384 -10.98 -3.01 40.69
C LYS A 384 -9.92 -2.73 39.64
N ARG A 385 -8.65 -2.75 40.03
CA ARG A 385 -7.48 -2.55 39.15
C ARG A 385 -6.71 -3.85 38.91
N HIS A 386 -7.12 -4.91 39.58
CA HIS A 386 -6.60 -6.26 39.51
C HIS A 386 -7.69 -7.21 40.01
N ILE A 387 -7.63 -8.48 39.60
CA ILE A 387 -8.51 -9.51 40.12
C ILE A 387 -8.19 -9.84 41.58
N ASP A 388 -9.24 -10.01 42.38
CA ASP A 388 -9.15 -10.38 43.81
C ASP A 388 -9.83 -11.73 44.12
N SER A 389 -10.84 -12.09 43.33
CA SER A 389 -11.56 -13.37 43.45
C SER A 389 -12.38 -13.70 42.20
N VAL A 390 -12.78 -14.96 42.07
CA VAL A 390 -13.78 -15.42 41.10
C VAL A 390 -14.96 -16.08 41.80
N VAL A 391 -16.13 -15.99 41.18
CA VAL A 391 -17.34 -16.67 41.65
C VAL A 391 -17.61 -17.87 40.75
N VAL A 392 -17.50 -19.06 41.32
CA VAL A 392 -17.69 -20.35 40.66
C VAL A 392 -19.10 -20.85 40.93
N ARG A 393 -19.77 -21.36 39.88
CA ARG A 393 -21.07 -22.03 39.97
C ARG A 393 -20.88 -23.51 39.69
N LYS A 394 -21.53 -24.35 40.49
CA LYS A 394 -21.49 -25.81 40.36
C LYS A 394 -22.90 -26.40 40.58
N PRO A 395 -23.33 -27.40 39.81
CA PRO A 395 -24.53 -28.18 40.14
C PRO A 395 -24.34 -28.94 41.46
N ASP A 396 -25.32 -28.94 42.36
CA ASP A 396 -25.28 -29.79 43.56
C ASP A 396 -25.58 -31.26 43.21
N ASN A 397 -24.91 -32.19 43.89
CA ASN A 397 -25.02 -33.64 43.66
C ASN A 397 -26.36 -34.26 44.16
N GLY A 398 -27.39 -33.46 44.41
CA GLY A 398 -28.70 -33.89 44.91
C GLY A 398 -29.78 -33.96 43.82
N ALA A 399 -30.80 -34.78 44.01
CA ALA A 399 -31.90 -35.01 43.05
C ALA A 399 -32.82 -33.79 42.77
N GLY A 400 -32.44 -32.59 43.25
CA GLY A 400 -33.06 -31.31 42.89
C GLY A 400 -31.97 -30.38 42.33
N SER A 401 -32.22 -29.80 41.17
CA SER A 401 -31.30 -28.97 40.38
C SER A 401 -30.96 -27.61 41.03
N GLU A 402 -30.46 -27.60 42.27
CA GLU A 402 -29.92 -26.39 42.89
C GLU A 402 -28.46 -26.17 42.44
N ILE A 403 -28.12 -24.93 42.12
CA ILE A 403 -26.77 -24.53 41.68
C ILE A 403 -26.10 -23.83 42.86
N SER A 404 -25.11 -24.47 43.47
CA SER A 404 -24.27 -23.86 44.50
C SER A 404 -23.31 -22.84 43.88
N THR A 405 -23.03 -21.78 44.65
CA THR A 405 -22.14 -20.68 44.24
C THR A 405 -21.08 -20.46 45.30
N HIS A 406 -19.81 -20.50 44.90
CA HIS A 406 -18.66 -20.35 45.79
C HIS A 406 -17.76 -19.21 45.30
N THR A 407 -17.19 -18.43 46.24
CA THR A 407 -16.19 -17.41 45.90
C THR A 407 -14.81 -17.95 46.21
N LEU A 408 -13.94 -18.02 45.20
CA LEU A 408 -12.55 -18.43 45.32
C LEU A 408 -11.66 -17.18 45.26
N PRO A 409 -10.88 -16.88 46.31
CA PRO A 409 -9.97 -15.74 46.28
C PRO A 409 -8.77 -16.09 45.38
N CYS A 410 -8.37 -15.19 44.49
CA CYS A 410 -7.28 -15.40 43.54
C CYS A 410 -6.66 -14.06 43.10
N ASP A 411 -5.39 -14.09 42.70
CA ASP A 411 -4.69 -12.97 42.08
C ASP A 411 -4.38 -13.24 40.59
N LEU A 412 -4.67 -14.45 40.11
CA LEU A 412 -4.49 -14.84 38.72
C LEU A 412 -5.63 -15.77 38.30
N LEU A 413 -6.20 -15.51 37.11
CA LEU A 413 -7.13 -16.40 36.46
C LEU A 413 -6.57 -16.78 35.08
N ALA A 414 -6.22 -18.06 34.93
CA ALA A 414 -5.89 -18.66 33.63
C ALA A 414 -7.18 -19.10 32.95
N VAL A 415 -7.42 -18.71 31.71
CA VAL A 415 -8.64 -19.07 30.97
C VAL A 415 -8.29 -19.76 29.66
N SER A 416 -8.99 -20.85 29.36
CA SER A 416 -8.93 -21.51 28.05
C SER A 416 -10.31 -21.97 27.62
N GLY A 417 -10.72 -21.52 26.43
CA GLY A 417 -11.91 -21.99 25.72
C GLY A 417 -11.59 -23.00 24.61
N GLY A 418 -10.31 -23.35 24.42
CA GLY A 418 -9.81 -24.19 23.32
C GLY A 418 -8.95 -23.42 22.32
N TRP A 419 -8.80 -23.95 21.11
CA TRP A 419 -7.81 -23.48 20.13
C TRP A 419 -8.45 -23.08 18.79
N ASN A 420 -7.97 -21.98 18.23
CA ASN A 420 -8.33 -21.50 16.90
C ASN A 420 -7.12 -21.62 15.97
N PRO A 421 -7.11 -22.59 15.04
CA PRO A 421 -6.09 -22.70 14.01
C PRO A 421 -5.87 -21.39 13.25
N VAL A 422 -4.61 -21.01 13.02
CA VAL A 422 -4.26 -19.75 12.31
C VAL A 422 -4.37 -19.97 10.80
N VAL A 423 -5.61 -20.04 10.30
CA VAL A 423 -5.96 -20.31 8.89
C VAL A 423 -5.88 -19.09 7.96
N HIS A 424 -5.32 -17.96 8.44
CA HIS A 424 -5.39 -16.67 7.76
C HIS A 424 -4.75 -16.71 6.36
N LEU A 425 -3.52 -17.24 6.24
CA LEU A 425 -2.82 -17.33 4.96
C LEU A 425 -3.43 -18.39 4.03
N TYR A 426 -3.94 -19.49 4.58
CA TYR A 426 -4.71 -20.48 3.82
C TYR A 426 -5.97 -19.86 3.21
N ALA A 427 -6.71 -19.06 3.99
CA ALA A 427 -7.89 -18.37 3.47
C ALA A 427 -7.54 -17.31 2.43
N GLN A 428 -6.42 -16.60 2.59
CA GLN A 428 -5.92 -15.63 1.61
C GLN A 428 -5.48 -16.28 0.30
N SER A 429 -5.01 -17.54 0.32
CA SER A 429 -4.70 -18.29 -0.90
C SER A 429 -5.95 -18.77 -1.66
N GLY A 430 -7.15 -18.47 -1.17
CA GLY A 430 -8.43 -18.89 -1.73
C GLY A 430 -9.07 -20.10 -1.02
N GLY A 431 -8.40 -20.64 0.00
CA GLY A 431 -8.91 -21.73 0.83
C GLY A 431 -10.16 -21.35 1.61
N LYS A 432 -11.07 -22.31 1.80
CA LYS A 432 -12.23 -22.15 2.69
C LYS A 432 -12.03 -23.06 3.89
N PRO A 433 -11.95 -22.53 5.12
CA PRO A 433 -11.86 -23.37 6.30
C PRO A 433 -13.18 -24.13 6.53
N ARG A 434 -13.10 -25.38 6.97
CA ARG A 434 -14.26 -26.17 7.42
C ARG A 434 -14.33 -26.20 8.94
N TRP A 435 -15.53 -26.36 9.48
CA TRP A 435 -15.74 -26.55 10.91
C TRP A 435 -15.44 -28.00 11.31
N GLN A 436 -14.80 -28.18 12.47
CA GLN A 436 -14.49 -29.47 13.07
C GLN A 436 -15.11 -29.54 14.46
N GLU A 437 -16.14 -30.38 14.62
CA GLU A 437 -16.98 -30.41 15.82
C GLU A 437 -16.22 -30.85 17.09
N LEU A 438 -15.40 -31.90 16.99
CA LEU A 438 -14.68 -32.47 18.14
C LEU A 438 -13.71 -31.48 18.80
N ASP A 439 -13.09 -30.63 17.98
CA ASP A 439 -12.12 -29.60 18.40
C ASP A 439 -12.77 -28.22 18.56
N ALA A 440 -14.06 -28.10 18.20
CA ALA A 440 -14.84 -26.88 18.15
C ALA A 440 -14.07 -25.71 17.48
N CYS A 441 -13.51 -25.94 16.28
CA CYS A 441 -12.71 -24.93 15.59
C CYS A 441 -12.81 -25.04 14.05
N PHE A 442 -12.32 -24.02 13.36
CA PHE A 442 -12.16 -24.05 11.91
C PHE A 442 -10.76 -24.54 11.54
N VAL A 443 -10.68 -25.52 10.63
CA VAL A 443 -9.44 -26.07 10.08
C VAL A 443 -9.42 -25.87 8.55
N PRO A 444 -8.23 -25.87 7.92
CA PRO A 444 -8.09 -26.00 6.47
C PRO A 444 -8.81 -27.25 5.95
N ASP A 445 -9.22 -27.18 4.69
CA ASP A 445 -9.94 -28.26 4.01
C ASP A 445 -9.16 -28.66 2.75
N ASP A 446 -9.75 -28.51 1.56
CA ASP A 446 -9.08 -28.80 0.30
C ASP A 446 -7.81 -27.98 0.07
N GLN A 447 -6.82 -28.62 -0.55
CA GLN A 447 -5.61 -27.94 -0.99
C GLN A 447 -5.95 -26.95 -2.12
N VAL A 448 -5.90 -25.67 -1.79
CA VAL A 448 -5.97 -24.57 -2.77
C VAL A 448 -4.57 -24.09 -3.08
N ALA A 449 -4.19 -24.06 -4.37
CA ALA A 449 -2.83 -23.81 -4.85
C ALA A 449 -1.79 -24.86 -4.38
N ARG A 450 -0.53 -24.68 -4.75
CA ARG A 450 0.59 -25.55 -4.35
C ARG A 450 1.06 -25.18 -2.94
N GLN A 451 0.17 -25.35 -1.96
CA GLN A 451 0.47 -25.15 -0.53
C GLN A 451 -0.11 -26.25 0.36
N THR A 452 0.45 -26.46 1.54
CA THR A 452 -0.06 -27.43 2.51
C THR A 452 -0.02 -26.85 3.91
N SER A 453 -1.09 -27.01 4.69
CA SER A 453 -1.14 -26.63 6.11
C SER A 453 -0.76 -27.81 7.01
N VAL A 454 0.07 -27.58 8.04
CA VAL A 454 0.58 -28.65 8.93
C VAL A 454 0.62 -28.22 10.41
N GLY A 455 0.61 -29.20 11.31
CA GLY A 455 0.57 -28.96 12.75
C GLY A 455 -0.74 -28.31 13.22
N ALA A 456 -0.67 -27.47 14.24
CA ALA A 456 -1.87 -26.94 14.89
C ALA A 456 -2.75 -26.05 13.98
N CYS A 457 -2.18 -25.44 12.92
CA CYS A 457 -3.01 -24.73 11.95
C CYS A 457 -3.88 -25.68 11.10
N ASN A 458 -3.57 -26.98 11.10
CA ASN A 458 -4.32 -28.05 10.46
C ASN A 458 -5.09 -28.93 11.47
N GLY A 459 -5.29 -28.47 12.71
CA GLY A 459 -5.99 -29.21 13.76
C GLY A 459 -5.17 -30.29 14.47
N GLN A 460 -3.85 -30.39 14.23
CA GLN A 460 -2.97 -31.30 14.94
C GLN A 460 -2.30 -30.58 16.11
N PHE A 461 -2.93 -30.64 17.29
CA PHE A 461 -2.52 -29.86 18.46
C PHE A 461 -1.41 -30.51 19.30
N ASP A 462 -1.18 -31.82 19.16
CA ASP A 462 -0.13 -32.51 19.90
C ASP A 462 1.25 -32.39 19.20
N LEU A 463 2.33 -32.51 19.99
CA LEU A 463 3.69 -32.31 19.50
C LEU A 463 4.12 -33.40 18.51
N ALA A 464 3.70 -34.66 18.70
CA ALA A 464 4.08 -35.77 17.83
C ALA A 464 3.45 -35.59 16.44
N GLY A 465 2.14 -35.32 16.39
CA GLY A 465 1.40 -35.03 15.16
C GLY A 465 1.93 -33.80 14.43
N ALA A 466 2.35 -32.76 15.16
CA ALA A 466 2.98 -31.59 14.55
C ALA A 466 4.32 -31.93 13.87
N LEU A 467 5.20 -32.70 14.50
CA LEU A 467 6.48 -33.12 13.92
C LEU A 467 6.28 -34.03 12.69
N ASP A 468 5.42 -35.05 12.81
CA ASP A 468 5.13 -36.02 11.75
C ASP A 468 4.50 -35.35 10.51
N SER A 469 3.52 -34.47 10.70
CA SER A 469 2.94 -33.72 9.59
C SER A 469 3.95 -32.79 8.90
N GLY A 470 4.84 -32.16 9.66
CA GLY A 470 5.94 -31.37 9.13
C GLY A 470 6.85 -32.18 8.22
N VAL A 471 7.32 -33.34 8.70
CA VAL A 471 8.17 -34.27 7.91
C VAL A 471 7.45 -34.68 6.62
N ARG A 472 6.20 -35.15 6.70
CA ARG A 472 5.45 -35.56 5.50
C ARG A 472 5.29 -34.44 4.49
N ALA A 473 4.99 -33.22 4.93
CA ALA A 473 4.85 -32.07 4.02
C ALA A 473 6.18 -31.65 3.41
N GLY A 474 7.29 -31.72 4.16
CA GLY A 474 8.63 -31.49 3.63
C GLY A 474 8.99 -32.48 2.53
N HIS A 475 8.74 -33.78 2.74
CA HIS A 475 8.91 -34.81 1.71
C HIS A 475 8.00 -34.58 0.50
N HIS A 476 6.72 -34.29 0.72
CA HIS A 476 5.78 -34.03 -0.37
C HIS A 476 6.23 -32.83 -1.21
N ALA A 477 6.59 -31.72 -0.58
CA ALA A 477 7.02 -30.51 -1.26
C ALA A 477 8.30 -30.77 -2.07
N ALA A 478 9.27 -31.49 -1.52
CA ALA A 478 10.48 -31.90 -2.24
C ALA A 478 10.17 -32.85 -3.42
N ALA A 479 9.31 -33.86 -3.20
CA ALA A 479 8.91 -34.82 -4.23
C ALA A 479 8.17 -34.15 -5.40
N ALA A 480 7.31 -33.16 -5.11
CA ALA A 480 6.64 -32.36 -6.13
C ALA A 480 7.61 -31.52 -6.99
N LEU A 481 8.85 -31.38 -6.56
CA LEU A 481 9.96 -30.74 -7.29
C LEU A 481 10.90 -31.77 -7.94
N GLY A 482 10.56 -33.07 -7.90
CA GLY A 482 11.40 -34.14 -8.41
C GLY A 482 12.62 -34.44 -7.53
N ARG A 483 12.59 -34.07 -6.24
CA ARG A 483 13.67 -34.32 -5.28
C ARG A 483 13.25 -35.36 -4.24
N GLN A 484 14.21 -36.17 -3.80
CA GLN A 484 14.01 -37.16 -2.74
C GLN A 484 15.18 -37.10 -1.75
N SER A 485 14.93 -37.49 -0.51
CA SER A 485 15.96 -37.65 0.53
C SER A 485 16.42 -39.10 0.53
N ASP A 486 17.72 -39.34 0.63
CA ASP A 486 18.28 -40.67 0.88
C ASP A 486 18.23 -41.06 2.38
N HIS A 487 17.86 -40.10 3.25
CA HIS A 487 17.76 -40.28 4.70
C HIS A 487 16.31 -40.34 5.17
N ASP A 488 16.02 -41.33 6.01
CA ASP A 488 14.76 -41.45 6.75
C ASP A 488 14.78 -40.47 7.93
N ILE A 489 13.96 -39.41 7.85
CA ILE A 489 13.90 -38.34 8.85
C ILE A 489 12.67 -38.57 9.71
N SER A 490 12.86 -38.80 11.01
CA SER A 490 11.77 -38.95 11.96
C SER A 490 12.13 -38.34 13.31
N TRP A 491 11.10 -37.88 14.03
CA TRP A 491 11.23 -37.28 15.35
C TRP A 491 10.24 -37.95 16.30
N HIS A 492 10.72 -38.36 17.46
CA HIS A 492 9.95 -39.11 18.45
C HIS A 492 9.72 -38.28 19.70
N THR A 493 8.48 -38.25 20.16
CA THR A 493 8.07 -37.69 21.44
C THR A 493 6.91 -38.53 21.97
N GLU A 494 6.70 -38.54 23.29
CA GLU A 494 5.57 -39.26 23.86
C GLU A 494 4.25 -38.60 23.45
N PRO A 495 3.31 -39.33 22.82
CA PRO A 495 2.01 -38.79 22.50
C PRO A 495 1.28 -38.41 23.79
N MET A 496 0.79 -37.18 23.87
CA MET A 496 -0.14 -36.78 24.90
C MET A 496 -1.56 -36.91 24.35
N PRO A 497 -2.34 -37.91 24.78
CA PRO A 497 -3.74 -37.99 24.39
C PRO A 497 -4.49 -36.76 24.91
N ALA A 498 -5.36 -36.21 24.06
CA ALA A 498 -6.25 -35.12 24.42
C ALA A 498 -7.69 -35.58 24.24
N GLY A 499 -8.53 -35.31 25.24
CA GLY A 499 -9.97 -35.48 25.16
C GLY A 499 -10.64 -34.38 24.34
N ASN A 500 -11.94 -34.54 24.14
CA ASN A 500 -12.73 -33.58 23.38
C ASN A 500 -12.82 -32.23 24.09
N ILE A 501 -12.90 -31.16 23.30
CA ILE A 501 -13.15 -29.81 23.82
C ILE A 501 -14.66 -29.65 23.99
N LEU A 502 -15.11 -29.29 25.21
CA LEU A 502 -16.51 -28.93 25.43
C LEU A 502 -16.78 -27.55 24.83
N PRO A 503 -17.66 -27.39 23.82
CA PRO A 503 -17.96 -26.07 23.25
C PRO A 503 -18.59 -25.15 24.30
N LEU A 504 -17.81 -24.22 24.84
CA LEU A 504 -18.21 -23.32 25.92
C LEU A 504 -17.84 -21.88 25.56
N TRP A 505 -18.83 -21.14 25.05
CA TRP A 505 -18.63 -19.78 24.53
C TRP A 505 -18.96 -18.70 25.56
N THR A 506 -20.01 -18.95 26.35
CA THR A 506 -20.47 -18.05 27.41
C THR A 506 -20.80 -18.82 28.69
N THR A 507 -20.75 -18.15 29.84
CA THR A 507 -21.17 -18.74 31.13
C THR A 507 -22.38 -18.01 31.72
N ALA A 508 -23.30 -18.75 32.35
CA ALA A 508 -24.42 -18.16 33.06
C ALA A 508 -23.96 -17.41 34.33
N THR A 509 -24.45 -16.17 34.50
CA THR A 509 -24.20 -15.35 35.71
C THR A 509 -25.30 -15.48 36.77
N GLY A 510 -26.38 -16.21 36.47
CA GLY A 510 -27.60 -16.24 37.27
C GLY A 510 -28.45 -14.97 37.14
N ARG A 511 -28.10 -14.05 36.23
CA ARG A 511 -28.85 -12.84 35.88
C ARG A 511 -29.03 -12.77 34.36
N ASP A 512 -30.00 -11.98 33.92
CA ASP A 512 -30.21 -11.66 32.50
C ASP A 512 -28.93 -11.06 31.87
N ILE A 513 -28.54 -11.52 30.68
CA ILE A 513 -27.33 -11.10 29.94
C ILE A 513 -27.20 -9.58 29.83
N ALA A 514 -28.31 -8.85 29.67
CA ALA A 514 -28.32 -7.40 29.55
C ALA A 514 -28.20 -6.67 30.90
N ARG A 515 -28.42 -7.36 32.02
CA ARG A 515 -28.43 -6.79 33.39
C ARG A 515 -27.34 -7.37 34.30
N GLY A 516 -26.66 -8.43 33.87
CA GLY A 516 -25.52 -9.04 34.56
C GLY A 516 -24.22 -8.27 34.36
N PRO A 517 -23.12 -8.73 34.99
CA PRO A 517 -21.78 -8.24 34.70
C PRO A 517 -21.45 -8.39 33.20
N LYS A 518 -20.68 -7.46 32.64
CA LYS A 518 -20.33 -7.45 31.21
C LYS A 518 -19.50 -8.68 30.85
N GLN A 519 -19.88 -9.37 29.78
CA GLN A 519 -19.17 -10.52 29.23
C GLN A 519 -18.57 -10.12 27.89
N PHE A 520 -17.27 -9.87 27.82
CA PHE A 520 -16.61 -9.37 26.62
C PHE A 520 -16.25 -10.50 25.66
N VAL A 521 -16.56 -10.30 24.37
CA VAL A 521 -16.15 -11.18 23.26
C VAL A 521 -15.02 -10.55 22.45
N ASP A 522 -15.08 -9.24 22.20
CA ASP A 522 -13.97 -8.45 21.65
C ASP A 522 -13.50 -7.50 22.74
N LEU A 523 -12.32 -7.81 23.28
CA LEU A 523 -11.72 -7.06 24.37
C LEU A 523 -11.29 -5.66 23.90
N GLN A 524 -10.68 -5.52 22.73
CA GLN A 524 -10.09 -4.25 22.30
C GLN A 524 -11.17 -3.21 21.98
N ASN A 525 -12.26 -3.62 21.33
CA ASN A 525 -13.37 -2.75 20.94
C ASN A 525 -14.52 -2.68 21.95
N ASP A 526 -14.37 -3.31 23.12
CA ASP A 526 -15.38 -3.34 24.17
C ASP A 526 -16.73 -3.97 23.71
N VAL A 527 -16.71 -4.97 22.82
CA VAL A 527 -17.93 -5.67 22.39
C VAL A 527 -18.24 -6.79 23.36
N SER A 528 -19.48 -6.80 23.86
CA SER A 528 -19.97 -7.81 24.80
C SER A 528 -21.01 -8.75 24.18
N VAL A 529 -21.26 -9.88 24.83
CA VAL A 529 -22.36 -10.81 24.49
C VAL A 529 -23.68 -10.05 24.34
N SER A 530 -23.99 -9.14 25.28
CA SER A 530 -25.22 -8.33 25.24
C SER A 530 -25.36 -7.47 23.98
N ASP A 531 -24.24 -7.04 23.37
CA ASP A 531 -24.26 -6.24 22.14
C ASP A 531 -24.61 -7.07 20.91
N ILE A 532 -24.20 -8.34 20.87
CA ILE A 532 -24.57 -9.28 19.79
C ILE A 532 -26.07 -9.61 19.87
N TYR A 533 -26.58 -9.94 21.06
CA TYR A 533 -28.02 -10.15 21.26
C TYR A 533 -28.84 -8.90 20.91
N LEU A 534 -28.33 -7.70 21.22
CA LEU A 534 -28.97 -6.46 20.81
C LEU A 534 -29.00 -6.33 19.28
N ALA A 535 -27.91 -6.61 18.58
CA ALA A 535 -27.86 -6.56 17.12
C ALA A 535 -28.88 -7.53 16.50
N VAL A 536 -28.98 -8.76 17.00
CA VAL A 536 -29.97 -9.74 16.56
C VAL A 536 -31.40 -9.26 16.81
N ARG A 537 -31.66 -8.69 17.99
CA ARG A 537 -32.97 -8.11 18.34
C ARG A 537 -33.36 -6.95 17.41
N GLU A 538 -32.39 -6.19 16.93
CA GLU A 538 -32.58 -5.09 15.98
C GLU A 538 -32.66 -5.55 14.51
N GLY A 539 -32.66 -6.85 14.25
CA GLY A 539 -32.89 -7.43 12.93
C GLY A 539 -31.64 -7.77 12.14
N TYR A 540 -30.44 -7.58 12.69
CA TYR A 540 -29.22 -8.08 12.06
C TYR A 540 -29.15 -9.60 12.15
N ARG A 541 -28.67 -10.24 11.08
CA ARG A 541 -28.62 -11.71 10.92
C ARG A 541 -27.26 -12.17 10.41
N SER A 542 -26.80 -11.58 9.31
CA SER A 542 -25.46 -11.88 8.77
C SER A 542 -24.35 -11.50 9.76
N VAL A 543 -23.35 -12.38 9.92
CA VAL A 543 -22.12 -12.09 10.69
C VAL A 543 -21.45 -10.80 10.25
N GLU A 544 -21.48 -10.49 8.95
CA GLU A 544 -20.91 -9.27 8.38
C GLU A 544 -21.65 -8.00 8.82
N HIS A 545 -22.97 -8.08 9.02
CA HIS A 545 -23.75 -6.96 9.57
C HIS A 545 -23.51 -6.79 11.07
N VAL A 546 -23.50 -7.88 11.83
CA VAL A 546 -23.22 -7.83 13.28
C VAL A 546 -21.83 -7.26 13.52
N LYS A 547 -20.83 -7.72 12.76
CA LYS A 547 -19.46 -7.18 12.76
C LYS A 547 -19.44 -5.66 12.57
N ARG A 548 -20.10 -5.14 11.54
CA ARG A 548 -20.16 -3.69 11.24
C ARG A 548 -20.93 -2.90 12.28
N TYR A 549 -22.02 -3.46 12.80
CA TYR A 549 -22.88 -2.80 13.77
C TYR A 549 -22.22 -2.68 15.15
N THR A 550 -21.53 -3.72 15.59
CA THR A 550 -20.87 -3.77 16.91
C THR A 550 -19.40 -3.32 16.87
N ALA A 551 -18.79 -3.25 15.69
CA ALA A 551 -17.34 -3.10 15.48
C ALA A 551 -16.50 -4.31 15.94
N MET A 552 -17.12 -5.49 16.13
CA MET A 552 -16.43 -6.72 16.49
C MET A 552 -15.32 -7.07 15.48
N GLY A 553 -14.13 -7.36 15.96
CA GLY A 553 -12.99 -7.76 15.13
C GLY A 553 -12.37 -6.64 14.30
N PHE A 554 -12.69 -5.37 14.58
CA PHE A 554 -12.08 -4.20 13.91
C PHE A 554 -10.82 -3.68 14.62
N GLY A 555 -10.41 -4.31 15.72
CA GLY A 555 -9.24 -3.90 16.50
C GLY A 555 -7.93 -4.11 15.74
N THR A 556 -6.82 -3.66 16.32
CA THR A 556 -5.49 -3.91 15.74
C THR A 556 -5.10 -5.38 15.80
N ASP A 557 -5.74 -6.15 16.68
CA ASP A 557 -5.66 -7.60 16.75
C ASP A 557 -6.43 -8.31 15.60
N GLN A 558 -7.35 -7.60 14.92
CA GLN A 558 -8.26 -8.13 13.88
C GLN A 558 -9.15 -9.29 14.37
N GLY A 559 -9.51 -9.28 15.66
CA GLY A 559 -10.42 -10.26 16.25
C GLY A 559 -9.84 -11.67 16.38
N LYS A 560 -8.51 -11.80 16.52
CA LYS A 560 -7.82 -13.09 16.70
C LYS A 560 -8.39 -13.92 17.85
N LEU A 561 -8.80 -13.25 18.94
CA LEU A 561 -9.44 -13.90 20.09
C LEU A 561 -10.97 -13.87 20.01
N GLY A 562 -11.54 -12.80 19.46
CA GLY A 562 -12.95 -12.49 19.60
C GLY A 562 -13.86 -13.00 18.49
N ASN A 563 -13.37 -13.19 17.26
CA ASN A 563 -14.24 -13.48 16.12
C ASN A 563 -14.98 -14.81 16.26
N ILE A 564 -14.29 -15.90 16.63
CA ILE A 564 -14.93 -17.21 16.79
C ILE A 564 -15.93 -17.21 17.93
N ASN A 565 -15.58 -16.61 19.08
CA ASN A 565 -16.50 -16.49 20.21
C ASN A 565 -17.73 -15.66 19.85
N GLY A 566 -17.54 -14.53 19.16
CA GLY A 566 -18.63 -13.69 18.70
C GLY A 566 -19.52 -14.37 17.66
N MET A 567 -18.93 -15.16 16.77
CA MET A 567 -19.69 -16.01 15.83
C MET A 567 -20.51 -17.07 16.55
N ALA A 568 -19.93 -17.74 17.54
CA ALA A 568 -20.65 -18.76 18.30
C ALA A 568 -21.82 -18.17 19.11
N VAL A 569 -21.60 -17.00 19.72
CA VAL A 569 -22.68 -16.23 20.39
C VAL A 569 -23.77 -15.79 19.41
N LEU A 570 -23.38 -15.39 18.19
CA LEU A 570 -24.35 -15.04 17.15
C LEU A 570 -25.15 -16.27 16.70
N ALA A 571 -24.49 -17.41 16.49
CA ALA A 571 -25.13 -18.66 16.13
C ALA A 571 -26.16 -19.08 17.18
N GLU A 572 -25.79 -19.01 18.46
CA GLU A 572 -26.69 -19.24 19.60
C GLU A 572 -27.88 -18.26 19.58
N ALA A 573 -27.63 -16.96 19.42
CA ALA A 573 -28.67 -15.94 19.40
C ALA A 573 -29.65 -16.07 18.21
N LEU A 574 -29.21 -16.71 17.12
CA LEU A 574 -30.02 -16.97 15.92
C LEU A 574 -30.68 -18.36 15.90
N GLY A 575 -30.28 -19.26 16.81
CA GLY A 575 -30.68 -20.67 16.75
C GLY A 575 -30.10 -21.40 15.53
N GLN A 576 -28.87 -21.06 15.13
CA GLN A 576 -28.16 -21.64 13.99
C GLN A 576 -26.92 -22.42 14.46
N THR A 577 -26.40 -23.28 13.59
CA THR A 577 -25.07 -23.85 13.76
C THR A 577 -23.98 -22.84 13.39
N ILE A 578 -22.75 -23.04 13.89
CA ILE A 578 -21.60 -22.19 13.56
C ILE A 578 -21.30 -22.18 12.04
N PRO A 579 -21.32 -23.33 11.33
CA PRO A 579 -21.15 -23.35 9.88
C PRO A 579 -22.20 -22.53 9.12
N GLU A 580 -23.48 -22.59 9.52
CA GLU A 580 -24.58 -21.85 8.89
C GLU A 580 -24.46 -20.33 9.08
N THR A 581 -23.87 -19.90 10.19
CA THR A 581 -23.63 -18.47 10.49
C THR A 581 -22.56 -17.87 9.56
N GLY A 582 -21.63 -18.71 9.09
CA GLY A 582 -20.54 -18.37 8.18
C GLY A 582 -19.38 -17.62 8.85
N THR A 583 -18.17 -17.71 8.27
CA THR A 583 -16.99 -16.96 8.72
C THR A 583 -16.91 -15.58 8.06
N THR A 584 -16.29 -14.62 8.75
CA THR A 584 -15.92 -13.35 8.09
C THR A 584 -14.73 -13.54 7.15
N THR A 585 -14.59 -12.67 6.16
CA THR A 585 -13.47 -12.76 5.21
C THR A 585 -12.12 -12.49 5.88
N PHE A 586 -11.15 -13.39 5.72
CA PHE A 586 -9.76 -13.16 6.11
C PHE A 586 -9.05 -12.30 5.04
N ARG A 587 -8.41 -11.21 5.46
CA ARG A 587 -7.73 -10.27 4.56
C ARG A 587 -6.27 -10.08 4.99
N PRO A 588 -5.36 -9.78 4.05
CA PRO A 588 -4.10 -9.14 4.41
C PRO A 588 -4.41 -7.77 5.08
N ASN A 589 -3.63 -7.33 6.05
CA ASN A 589 -2.41 -7.96 6.56
C ASN A 589 -2.72 -8.83 7.79
N TYR A 590 -2.05 -9.99 7.96
CA TYR A 590 -2.20 -10.83 9.16
C TYR A 590 -1.93 -10.05 10.47
N THR A 591 -0.90 -9.20 10.45
CA THR A 591 -0.64 -8.15 11.44
C THR A 591 -0.39 -6.82 10.73
N PRO A 592 -0.57 -5.67 11.40
CA PRO A 592 -0.22 -4.38 10.82
C PRO A 592 1.23 -4.33 10.28
N VAL A 593 1.43 -3.58 9.20
CA VAL A 593 2.73 -3.34 8.55
C VAL A 593 2.91 -1.84 8.44
N THR A 594 4.12 -1.33 8.67
CA THR A 594 4.39 0.11 8.56
C THR A 594 4.21 0.58 7.12
N PHE A 595 3.73 1.81 6.94
CA PHE A 595 3.67 2.42 5.61
C PHE A 595 5.07 2.62 5.03
N GLY A 596 6.09 2.85 5.88
CA GLY A 596 7.49 2.89 5.50
C GLY A 596 7.95 1.61 4.79
N ALA A 597 7.65 0.42 5.33
CA ALA A 597 7.99 -0.85 4.67
C ALA A 597 7.30 -1.02 3.31
N ILE A 598 6.07 -0.52 3.15
CA ILE A 598 5.32 -0.57 1.89
C ILE A 598 5.90 0.41 0.86
N ALA A 599 6.32 1.61 1.28
CA ALA A 599 6.94 2.60 0.41
C ALA A 599 8.38 2.22 0.02
N GLY A 600 9.15 1.66 0.96
CA GLY A 600 10.53 1.28 0.77
C GLY A 600 11.42 2.48 0.42
N ARG A 601 12.00 2.45 -0.79
CA ARG A 601 12.88 3.51 -1.30
C ARG A 601 12.21 4.43 -2.32
N GLU A 602 10.94 4.20 -2.65
CA GLU A 602 10.16 4.98 -3.62
C GLU A 602 9.66 6.29 -2.97
N LEU A 603 10.61 7.13 -2.55
CA LEU A 603 10.37 8.39 -1.83
C LEU A 603 11.22 9.50 -2.46
N GLY A 604 10.75 10.75 -2.38
CA GLY A 604 11.47 11.90 -2.91
C GLY A 604 11.79 11.75 -4.40
N GLU A 605 13.05 11.93 -4.79
CA GLU A 605 13.50 11.83 -6.19
C GLU A 605 13.40 10.40 -6.78
N TYR A 606 13.20 9.38 -5.95
CA TYR A 606 13.02 7.99 -6.38
C TYR A 606 11.54 7.57 -6.48
N PHE A 607 10.60 8.48 -6.19
CA PHE A 607 9.17 8.19 -6.28
C PHE A 607 8.74 7.86 -7.72
N ASP A 608 9.26 8.61 -8.69
CA ASP A 608 9.05 8.40 -10.12
C ASP A 608 10.34 8.73 -10.89
N PRO A 609 10.71 8.01 -11.98
CA PRO A 609 11.95 8.26 -12.69
C PRO A 609 12.00 9.65 -13.31
N ILE A 610 13.11 10.36 -13.10
CA ILE A 610 13.40 11.64 -13.72
C ILE A 610 14.24 11.42 -14.99
N ARG A 611 13.70 11.77 -16.15
CA ARG A 611 14.39 11.73 -17.45
C ARG A 611 15.03 13.08 -17.76
N LYS A 612 16.29 13.01 -18.22
CA LYS A 612 17.13 14.17 -18.53
C LYS A 612 17.68 14.00 -19.94
N SER A 613 17.59 15.04 -20.78
CA SER A 613 18.19 14.99 -22.12
C SER A 613 19.73 15.02 -22.00
N CYS A 614 20.44 14.67 -23.07
CA CYS A 614 21.91 14.81 -23.11
C CYS A 614 22.37 16.28 -22.97
N LEU A 615 21.45 17.24 -23.07
CA LEU A 615 21.68 18.68 -22.92
C LEU A 615 21.37 19.19 -21.51
N HIS A 616 20.86 18.35 -20.60
CA HIS A 616 20.39 18.77 -19.29
C HIS A 616 21.47 19.50 -18.48
N GLU A 617 22.69 18.98 -18.44
CA GLU A 617 23.79 19.64 -17.71
C GLU A 617 24.19 20.99 -18.32
N TRP A 618 24.00 21.18 -19.63
CA TRP A 618 24.17 22.49 -20.25
C TRP A 618 23.08 23.46 -19.79
N HIS A 619 21.82 23.00 -19.76
CA HIS A 619 20.68 23.80 -19.29
C HIS A 619 20.87 24.25 -17.83
N VAL A 620 21.30 23.33 -16.95
CA VAL A 620 21.63 23.64 -15.55
C VAL A 620 22.74 24.69 -15.46
N ALA A 621 23.83 24.51 -16.21
CA ALA A 621 24.97 25.44 -16.21
C ALA A 621 24.61 26.86 -16.71
N HIS A 622 23.54 26.99 -17.50
CA HIS A 622 23.06 28.27 -18.04
C HIS A 622 21.80 28.79 -17.32
N GLY A 623 21.53 28.29 -16.11
CA GLY A 623 20.50 28.84 -15.23
C GLY A 623 19.07 28.56 -15.69
N ALA A 624 18.84 27.51 -16.49
CA ALA A 624 17.50 27.14 -16.91
C ALA A 624 16.60 26.85 -15.71
N VAL A 625 15.38 27.37 -15.75
CA VAL A 625 14.30 26.92 -14.86
C VAL A 625 13.59 25.77 -15.56
N PHE A 626 13.35 24.66 -14.86
CA PHE A 626 12.76 23.46 -15.45
C PHE A 626 11.27 23.32 -15.17
N GLU A 627 10.56 22.65 -16.07
CA GLU A 627 9.23 22.09 -15.84
C GLU A 627 9.22 20.57 -16.02
N ASP A 628 8.20 19.92 -15.44
CA ASP A 628 7.94 18.50 -15.55
C ASP A 628 6.99 18.21 -16.70
N VAL A 629 7.50 17.60 -17.77
CA VAL A 629 6.72 17.17 -18.95
C VAL A 629 6.67 15.65 -18.98
N GLY A 630 5.67 15.11 -18.29
CA GLY A 630 5.70 13.70 -17.87
C GLY A 630 6.93 13.46 -17.00
N ASN A 631 7.70 12.44 -17.33
CA ASN A 631 8.94 12.14 -16.60
C ASN A 631 10.14 13.01 -17.03
N TRP A 632 10.01 13.87 -18.04
CA TRP A 632 11.13 14.69 -18.52
C TRP A 632 11.26 16.02 -17.78
N LYS A 633 12.49 16.38 -17.40
CA LYS A 633 12.85 17.75 -17.04
C LYS A 633 13.21 18.54 -18.30
N ARG A 634 12.33 19.44 -18.72
CA ARG A 634 12.58 20.35 -19.86
C ARG A 634 12.85 21.76 -19.37
N ALA A 635 13.73 22.48 -20.05
CA ALA A 635 13.94 23.89 -19.78
C ALA A 635 12.65 24.66 -20.12
N ARG A 636 12.07 25.30 -19.10
CA ARG A 636 10.87 26.12 -19.21
C ARG A 636 11.20 27.51 -19.76
N TYR A 637 12.24 28.14 -19.23
CA TYR A 637 12.81 29.41 -19.67
C TYR A 637 14.22 29.62 -19.09
N TYR A 638 14.95 30.62 -19.59
CA TYR A 638 16.32 30.98 -19.22
C TYR A 638 16.38 32.43 -18.75
N PRO A 639 16.20 32.70 -17.44
CA PRO A 639 16.29 34.05 -16.91
C PRO A 639 17.72 34.61 -17.00
N ARG A 640 17.83 35.90 -17.31
CA ARG A 640 19.08 36.66 -17.16
C ARG A 640 18.97 37.52 -15.90
N ASN A 641 19.96 37.46 -15.01
CA ASN A 641 19.97 38.21 -13.74
C ASN A 641 18.70 37.94 -12.90
N ASN A 642 17.94 38.99 -12.57
CA ASN A 642 16.71 38.91 -11.77
C ASN A 642 15.43 39.02 -12.62
N GLU A 643 15.48 38.63 -13.89
CA GLU A 643 14.28 38.60 -14.73
C GLU A 643 13.19 37.71 -14.13
N THR A 644 11.95 38.20 -14.17
CA THR A 644 10.76 37.36 -13.95
C THR A 644 10.59 36.40 -15.12
N MET A 645 9.76 35.36 -14.96
CA MET A 645 9.39 34.46 -16.06
C MET A 645 8.89 35.26 -17.27
N ASP A 646 7.92 36.15 -17.06
CA ASP A 646 7.32 36.95 -18.14
C ASP A 646 8.37 37.78 -18.90
N ALA A 647 9.32 38.40 -18.18
CA ALA A 647 10.38 39.19 -18.81
C ALA A 647 11.35 38.31 -19.63
N ALA A 648 11.76 37.17 -19.08
CA ALA A 648 12.63 36.23 -19.76
C ALA A 648 11.96 35.64 -21.02
N VAL A 649 10.71 35.19 -20.89
CA VAL A 649 9.91 34.64 -21.99
C VAL A 649 9.64 35.70 -23.06
N ALA A 650 9.34 36.94 -22.67
CA ALA A 650 9.17 38.03 -23.61
C ALA A 650 10.45 38.28 -24.43
N ARG A 651 11.61 38.33 -23.76
CA ARG A 651 12.92 38.47 -24.41
C ARG A 651 13.22 37.30 -25.34
N GLU A 652 13.00 36.07 -24.90
CA GLU A 652 13.19 34.85 -25.69
C GLU A 652 12.35 34.84 -26.97
N CYS A 653 11.04 35.13 -26.85
CA CYS A 653 10.14 35.24 -27.99
C CYS A 653 10.59 36.31 -28.99
N LEU A 654 10.96 37.50 -28.51
CA LEU A 654 11.43 38.58 -29.37
C LEU A 654 12.77 38.23 -30.03
N ALA A 655 13.67 37.54 -29.34
CA ALA A 655 14.93 37.07 -29.92
C ALA A 655 14.69 36.11 -31.09
N VAL A 656 13.78 35.15 -30.94
CA VAL A 656 13.38 34.24 -32.05
C VAL A 656 12.77 35.01 -33.22
N ARG A 657 11.86 35.95 -32.95
CA ARG A 657 11.17 36.73 -34.00
C ARG A 657 12.09 37.70 -34.72
N ASN A 658 13.06 38.30 -34.03
CA ASN A 658 13.89 39.37 -34.58
C ASN A 658 15.23 38.86 -35.12
N SER A 659 15.75 37.75 -34.59
CA SER A 659 17.04 37.18 -35.01
C SER A 659 17.03 35.65 -35.03
N VAL A 660 17.41 34.98 -33.94
CA VAL A 660 17.48 33.52 -33.86
C VAL A 660 17.43 33.06 -32.40
N GLY A 661 16.72 31.97 -32.15
CA GLY A 661 16.76 31.25 -30.90
C GLY A 661 17.00 29.75 -31.07
N LEU A 662 17.38 29.11 -29.98
CA LEU A 662 17.72 27.68 -29.92
C LEU A 662 16.89 26.97 -28.84
N LEU A 663 16.20 25.89 -29.21
CA LEU A 663 15.37 25.09 -28.28
C LEU A 663 15.81 23.63 -28.28
N ASP A 664 15.86 23.03 -27.09
CA ASP A 664 16.00 21.59 -26.91
C ASP A 664 14.66 20.88 -27.20
N TYR A 665 14.64 20.17 -28.32
CA TYR A 665 13.50 19.42 -28.83
C TYR A 665 13.73 17.90 -28.76
N SER A 666 14.75 17.47 -28.00
CA SER A 666 15.17 16.07 -27.90
C SER A 666 14.10 15.16 -27.31
N THR A 667 13.13 15.69 -26.56
CA THR A 667 12.14 14.90 -25.82
C THR A 667 10.99 14.34 -26.67
N LEU A 668 10.80 14.83 -27.90
CA LEU A 668 9.77 14.30 -28.80
C LEU A 668 9.98 12.81 -29.05
N GLY A 669 8.89 12.06 -29.14
CA GLY A 669 8.96 10.66 -29.55
C GLY A 669 9.39 10.54 -31.00
N LYS A 670 10.24 9.56 -31.30
CA LYS A 670 10.77 9.31 -32.64
C LYS A 670 10.65 7.82 -32.92
N ILE A 671 9.93 7.45 -33.97
CA ILE A 671 9.65 6.05 -34.31
C ILE A 671 10.09 5.80 -35.75
N ASP A 672 11.08 4.91 -35.92
CA ASP A 672 11.48 4.37 -37.22
C ASP A 672 10.44 3.37 -37.69
N VAL A 673 9.96 3.54 -38.93
CA VAL A 673 8.94 2.67 -39.54
C VAL A 673 9.48 2.16 -40.87
N ARG A 674 9.74 0.86 -40.96
CA ARG A 674 10.36 0.23 -42.14
C ARG A 674 9.55 -0.94 -42.67
N GLY A 675 9.65 -1.16 -43.97
CA GLY A 675 9.14 -2.35 -44.66
C GLY A 675 8.26 -2.00 -45.85
N PRO A 676 7.98 -2.99 -46.72
CA PRO A 676 7.25 -2.75 -47.97
C PRO A 676 5.83 -2.22 -47.74
N ASP A 677 5.22 -2.51 -46.59
CA ASP A 677 3.87 -2.06 -46.24
C ASP A 677 3.85 -0.81 -45.36
N ALA A 678 4.99 -0.16 -45.11
CA ALA A 678 5.09 1.00 -44.21
C ALA A 678 4.14 2.15 -44.61
N ALA A 679 4.10 2.50 -45.89
CA ALA A 679 3.19 3.55 -46.38
C ALA A 679 1.71 3.14 -46.24
N THR A 680 1.39 1.88 -46.49
CA THR A 680 0.03 1.33 -46.30
C THR A 680 -0.39 1.42 -44.84
N PHE A 681 0.48 1.01 -43.93
CA PHE A 681 0.25 1.10 -42.49
C PHE A 681 0.05 2.55 -42.03
N LEU A 682 0.92 3.47 -42.43
CA LEU A 682 0.80 4.89 -42.07
C LEU A 682 -0.48 5.53 -42.64
N ASN A 683 -0.94 5.12 -43.84
CA ASN A 683 -2.23 5.54 -44.37
C ASN A 683 -3.42 5.07 -43.52
N ARG A 684 -3.32 3.92 -42.84
CA ARG A 684 -4.37 3.47 -41.91
C ARG A 684 -4.32 4.24 -40.59
N ILE A 685 -3.13 4.56 -40.08
CA ILE A 685 -2.92 5.23 -38.79
C ILE A 685 -3.22 6.73 -38.84
N TYR A 686 -2.75 7.44 -39.86
CA TYR A 686 -2.88 8.89 -39.96
C TYR A 686 -4.08 9.32 -40.79
N THR A 687 -4.62 10.51 -40.51
CA THR A 687 -5.76 11.07 -41.24
C THR A 687 -5.44 11.42 -42.71
N ASN A 688 -4.22 11.87 -42.99
CA ASN A 688 -3.76 12.29 -44.32
C ASN A 688 -3.06 11.17 -45.10
N SER A 689 -2.87 11.35 -46.41
CA SER A 689 -2.26 10.34 -47.29
C SER A 689 -0.74 10.31 -47.18
N TRP A 690 -0.12 9.12 -47.28
CA TRP A 690 1.34 8.91 -47.22
C TRP A 690 1.95 8.38 -48.52
N SER A 691 1.14 7.79 -49.40
CA SER A 691 1.64 7.14 -50.63
C SER A 691 2.32 8.11 -51.59
N LYS A 692 1.90 9.37 -51.62
CA LYS A 692 2.41 10.42 -52.52
C LYS A 692 3.50 11.31 -51.91
N LEU A 693 3.93 11.07 -50.66
CA LEU A 693 5.02 11.85 -50.06
C LEU A 693 6.34 11.39 -50.67
N GLU A 694 7.14 12.24 -51.28
CA GLU A 694 8.42 11.81 -51.88
C GLU A 694 9.52 11.61 -50.81
N PRO A 695 10.50 10.71 -51.03
CA PRO A 695 11.70 10.67 -50.19
C PRO A 695 12.37 12.05 -50.08
N GLY A 696 12.90 12.39 -48.91
CA GLY A 696 13.47 13.72 -48.64
C GLY A 696 12.44 14.78 -48.21
N ARG A 697 11.14 14.44 -48.20
CA ARG A 697 10.05 15.34 -47.78
C ARG A 697 9.57 15.03 -46.36
N CYS A 698 9.04 16.08 -45.71
CA CYS A 698 8.36 16.01 -44.43
C CYS A 698 6.86 16.23 -44.59
N ARG A 699 6.05 15.71 -43.65
CA ARG A 699 4.60 15.92 -43.59
C ARG A 699 4.13 15.93 -42.14
N TYR A 700 3.38 16.96 -41.78
CA TYR A 700 2.64 17.00 -40.51
C TYR A 700 1.40 16.10 -40.62
N GLY A 701 1.10 15.31 -39.60
CA GLY A 701 -0.02 14.38 -39.59
C GLY A 701 -0.73 14.34 -38.24
N LEU A 702 -2.04 14.09 -38.28
CA LEU A 702 -2.87 13.83 -37.10
C LEU A 702 -3.17 12.34 -36.99
N MET A 703 -2.98 11.77 -35.81
CA MET A 703 -3.50 10.46 -35.44
C MET A 703 -4.81 10.62 -34.68
N LEU A 704 -5.78 9.77 -34.97
CA LEU A 704 -7.03 9.72 -34.19
C LEU A 704 -7.08 8.44 -33.36
N ASP A 705 -7.92 8.44 -32.34
CA ASP A 705 -8.43 7.22 -31.75
C ASP A 705 -9.61 6.67 -32.58
N GLU A 706 -10.15 5.52 -32.16
CA GLU A 706 -11.29 4.88 -32.84
C GLU A 706 -12.59 5.72 -32.77
N ASN A 707 -12.68 6.65 -31.82
CA ASN A 707 -13.80 7.60 -31.69
C ASN A 707 -13.65 8.83 -32.59
N GLY A 708 -12.56 8.94 -33.35
CA GLY A 708 -12.29 10.07 -34.24
C GLY A 708 -11.74 11.31 -33.52
N MET A 709 -11.32 11.16 -32.26
CA MET A 709 -10.74 12.22 -31.45
C MET A 709 -9.23 12.28 -31.69
N ILE A 710 -8.64 13.47 -31.64
CA ILE A 710 -7.19 13.65 -31.83
C ILE A 710 -6.45 12.93 -30.70
N LEU A 711 -5.64 11.94 -31.09
CA LEU A 711 -4.83 11.13 -30.19
C LEU A 711 -3.44 11.72 -30.00
N ASP A 712 -2.78 12.06 -31.10
CA ASP A 712 -1.42 12.62 -31.15
C ASP A 712 -1.16 13.24 -32.53
N ASP A 713 -0.06 13.95 -32.68
CA ASP A 713 0.35 14.63 -33.90
C ASP A 713 1.88 14.72 -34.04
N GLY A 714 2.35 15.12 -35.21
CA GLY A 714 3.77 15.34 -35.41
C GLY A 714 4.19 15.51 -36.86
N VAL A 715 5.44 15.94 -37.04
CA VAL A 715 6.08 16.08 -38.35
C VAL A 715 6.91 14.84 -38.65
N ASN A 716 6.60 14.19 -39.77
CA ASN A 716 7.19 12.91 -40.12
C ASN A 716 7.96 13.00 -41.44
N LEU A 717 8.96 12.14 -41.60
CA LEU A 717 9.89 12.13 -42.71
C LEU A 717 9.71 10.85 -43.53
N ARG A 718 9.76 10.96 -44.86
CA ARG A 718 10.00 9.80 -45.73
C ARG A 718 11.50 9.74 -46.03
N LEU A 719 12.19 8.80 -45.39
CA LEU A 719 13.64 8.61 -45.53
C LEU A 719 13.99 7.88 -46.83
N ALA A 720 13.18 6.89 -47.20
CA ALA A 720 13.25 6.18 -48.48
C ALA A 720 11.86 5.62 -48.83
N ASP A 721 11.73 4.89 -49.94
CA ASP A 721 10.45 4.37 -50.41
C ASP A 721 9.71 3.53 -49.36
N GLN A 722 10.46 2.75 -48.57
CA GLN A 722 9.96 1.82 -47.55
C GLN A 722 10.44 2.19 -46.14
N HIS A 723 10.82 3.45 -45.92
CA HIS A 723 11.46 3.88 -44.68
C HIS A 723 10.99 5.27 -44.28
N PHE A 724 10.39 5.36 -43.10
CA PHE A 724 9.86 6.60 -42.52
C PHE A 724 10.41 6.80 -41.11
N LEU A 725 10.50 8.07 -40.71
CA LEU A 725 10.75 8.45 -39.32
C LEU A 725 9.58 9.32 -38.87
N ILE A 726 8.87 8.86 -37.86
CA ILE A 726 7.66 9.47 -37.34
C ILE A 726 7.99 10.20 -36.05
N SER A 727 7.55 11.44 -35.92
CA SER A 727 7.64 12.20 -34.68
C SER A 727 6.29 12.20 -33.97
N THR A 728 6.31 12.23 -32.64
CA THR A 728 5.13 12.31 -31.78
C THR A 728 5.32 13.41 -30.75
N THR A 729 4.28 13.75 -29.99
CA THR A 729 4.44 14.60 -28.81
C THR A 729 5.37 13.96 -27.77
N THR A 730 5.91 14.77 -26.85
CA THR A 730 6.83 14.31 -25.79
C THR A 730 6.18 13.29 -24.86
N SER A 731 4.99 13.60 -24.33
CA SER A 731 4.25 12.72 -23.42
C SER A 731 3.55 11.57 -24.16
N GLY A 732 3.26 11.72 -25.46
CA GLY A 732 2.62 10.71 -26.29
C GLY A 732 3.53 9.59 -26.79
N ALA A 733 4.86 9.74 -26.72
CA ALA A 733 5.83 8.83 -27.36
C ALA A 733 5.58 7.33 -27.10
N ALA A 734 5.49 6.91 -25.83
CA ALA A 734 5.25 5.52 -25.47
C ALA A 734 3.83 5.04 -25.84
N LYS A 735 2.84 5.93 -25.71
CA LYS A 735 1.45 5.65 -26.04
C LYS A 735 1.29 5.40 -27.54
N VAL A 736 1.89 6.24 -28.38
CA VAL A 736 1.83 6.12 -29.84
C VAL A 736 2.56 4.86 -30.32
N MET A 737 3.75 4.56 -29.80
CA MET A 737 4.46 3.32 -30.12
C MET A 737 3.60 2.09 -29.77
N SER A 738 3.03 2.05 -28.57
CA SER A 738 2.14 0.95 -28.15
C SER A 738 0.88 0.87 -29.00
N TRP A 739 0.31 2.02 -29.39
CA TRP A 739 -0.85 2.09 -30.26
C TRP A 739 -0.56 1.48 -31.64
N MET A 740 0.53 1.91 -32.27
CA MET A 740 0.94 1.39 -33.58
C MET A 740 1.26 -0.11 -33.51
N GLU A 741 1.98 -0.57 -32.49
CA GLU A 741 2.24 -2.00 -32.29
C GLU A 741 0.96 -2.81 -32.05
N ARG A 742 -0.01 -2.30 -31.28
CA ARG A 742 -1.30 -2.97 -31.10
C ARG A 742 -1.97 -3.26 -32.44
N TRP A 743 -2.16 -2.23 -33.27
CA TRP A 743 -2.79 -2.39 -34.58
C TRP A 743 -1.99 -3.29 -35.52
N ARG A 744 -0.66 -3.17 -35.51
CA ARG A 744 0.22 -4.05 -36.28
C ARG A 744 0.12 -5.51 -35.84
N GLN A 745 0.04 -5.78 -34.55
CA GLN A 745 0.05 -7.15 -34.00
C GLN A 745 -1.32 -7.81 -34.00
N THR A 746 -2.38 -7.08 -33.68
CA THR A 746 -3.70 -7.66 -33.42
C THR A 746 -4.64 -7.55 -34.61
N GLU A 747 -4.56 -6.46 -35.38
CA GLU A 747 -5.51 -6.19 -36.47
C GLU A 747 -4.91 -6.43 -37.85
N TRP A 748 -3.63 -6.07 -38.04
CA TRP A 748 -2.95 -6.15 -39.33
C TRP A 748 -1.62 -6.93 -39.29
N PRO A 749 -1.58 -8.16 -38.72
CA PRO A 749 -0.36 -8.96 -38.62
C PRO A 749 0.22 -9.37 -39.98
N GLU A 750 -0.56 -9.28 -41.06
CA GLU A 750 -0.14 -9.57 -42.42
C GLU A 750 0.78 -8.49 -43.02
N LEU A 751 0.75 -7.26 -42.50
CA LEU A 751 1.55 -6.16 -43.02
C LEU A 751 3.02 -6.34 -42.64
N LYS A 752 3.90 -6.31 -43.65
CA LYS A 752 5.36 -6.32 -43.47
C LYS A 752 5.84 -4.92 -43.14
N VAL A 753 5.60 -4.50 -41.91
CA VAL A 753 6.06 -3.24 -41.33
C VAL A 753 6.71 -3.53 -39.97
N TYR A 754 7.78 -2.82 -39.66
CA TYR A 754 8.56 -2.96 -38.43
C TYR A 754 8.74 -1.59 -37.81
N LEU A 755 8.51 -1.51 -36.50
CA LEU A 755 8.55 -0.27 -35.74
C LEU A 755 9.72 -0.32 -34.76
N THR A 756 10.46 0.79 -34.62
CA THR A 756 11.54 0.89 -33.63
C THR A 756 11.55 2.29 -33.03
N SER A 757 11.45 2.40 -31.70
CA SER A 757 11.63 3.69 -31.04
C SER A 757 13.09 4.14 -31.14
N LEU A 758 13.31 5.31 -31.73
CA LEU A 758 14.59 6.03 -31.80
C LEU A 758 14.55 7.31 -30.94
N THR A 759 13.60 7.38 -30.00
CA THR A 759 13.35 8.57 -29.17
C THR A 759 14.62 9.04 -28.46
N ASP A 760 15.32 8.12 -27.78
CA ASP A 760 16.54 8.39 -27.02
C ASP A 760 17.82 8.34 -27.87
N GLN A 761 17.74 7.86 -29.12
CA GLN A 761 18.88 7.77 -30.03
C GLN A 761 19.29 9.15 -30.58
N TYR A 762 18.31 10.05 -30.73
CA TYR A 762 18.53 11.38 -31.29
C TYR A 762 18.25 12.47 -30.27
N ALA A 763 19.23 13.36 -30.11
CA ALA A 763 18.99 14.71 -29.64
C ALA A 763 18.49 15.58 -30.81
N THR A 764 17.73 16.61 -30.48
CA THR A 764 17.19 17.53 -31.49
C THR A 764 17.31 18.96 -30.98
N ALA A 765 17.91 19.83 -31.80
CA ALA A 765 17.94 21.27 -31.56
C ALA A 765 17.12 22.00 -32.62
N THR A 766 16.20 22.85 -32.20
CA THR A 766 15.44 23.72 -33.11
C THR A 766 16.12 25.08 -33.19
N VAL A 767 16.63 25.44 -34.37
CA VAL A 767 17.20 26.76 -34.69
C VAL A 767 16.13 27.57 -35.40
N ALA A 768 15.52 28.54 -34.73
CA ALA A 768 14.34 29.26 -35.24
C ALA A 768 14.57 30.78 -35.27
N GLY A 769 14.17 31.42 -36.37
CA GLY A 769 14.25 32.87 -36.58
C GLY A 769 14.84 33.24 -37.96
N PRO A 770 14.73 34.50 -38.39
CA PRO A 770 15.25 34.95 -39.68
C PRO A 770 16.76 34.71 -39.88
N CYS A 771 17.56 34.66 -38.81
CA CYS A 771 18.99 34.37 -38.88
C CYS A 771 19.34 32.87 -38.79
N ALA A 772 18.36 31.97 -38.63
CA ALA A 772 18.60 30.54 -38.45
C ALA A 772 19.43 29.90 -39.59
N ARG A 773 19.17 30.31 -40.84
CA ARG A 773 19.95 29.88 -42.01
C ARG A 773 21.43 30.26 -41.88
N LYS A 774 21.71 31.51 -41.48
CA LYS A 774 23.07 32.04 -41.35
C LYS A 774 23.87 31.30 -40.28
N VAL A 775 23.22 30.94 -39.17
CA VAL A 775 23.84 30.12 -38.11
C VAL A 775 24.26 28.76 -38.66
N LEU A 776 23.37 28.06 -39.36
CA LEU A 776 23.67 26.73 -39.88
C LEU A 776 24.76 26.74 -40.96
N GLN A 777 24.79 27.77 -41.82
CA GLN A 777 25.84 27.92 -42.84
C GLN A 777 27.26 28.05 -42.25
N GLN A 778 27.40 28.50 -41.00
CA GLN A 778 28.70 28.58 -40.34
C GLN A 778 29.23 27.22 -39.87
N VAL A 779 28.36 26.23 -39.65
CA VAL A 779 28.73 24.94 -39.03
C VAL A 779 28.48 23.73 -39.92
N CYS A 780 27.68 23.89 -40.98
CA CYS A 780 27.32 22.83 -41.92
C CYS A 780 27.58 23.32 -43.35
N HIS A 781 28.61 22.76 -43.98
CA HIS A 781 29.12 23.23 -45.27
C HIS A 781 28.76 22.30 -46.45
N ASP A 782 28.17 21.14 -46.16
CA ASP A 782 27.79 20.11 -47.14
C ASP A 782 26.31 20.17 -47.55
N ILE A 783 25.55 21.14 -47.03
CA ILE A 783 24.16 21.40 -47.40
C ILE A 783 24.04 22.79 -48.05
N ASP A 784 23.37 22.85 -49.20
CA ASP A 784 22.89 24.11 -49.78
C ASP A 784 21.58 24.54 -49.09
N PHE A 785 21.63 25.68 -48.40
CA PHE A 785 20.51 26.23 -47.63
C PHE A 785 19.64 27.24 -48.40
N ASP A 786 19.90 27.42 -49.71
CA ASP A 786 19.01 28.22 -50.55
C ASP A 786 17.56 27.70 -50.51
N ASN A 787 16.60 28.61 -50.66
CA ASN A 787 15.19 28.26 -50.57
C ASN A 787 14.74 27.26 -51.64
N GLN A 788 15.31 27.29 -52.84
CA GLN A 788 15.01 26.35 -53.92
C GLN A 788 15.68 25.00 -53.65
N ALA A 789 16.93 25.01 -53.18
CA ALA A 789 17.70 23.80 -52.88
C ALA A 789 17.17 23.06 -51.65
N PHE A 790 16.66 23.79 -50.66
CA PHE A 790 16.15 23.26 -49.40
C PHE A 790 14.74 23.84 -49.08
N PRO A 791 13.70 23.39 -49.80
CA PRO A 791 12.34 23.93 -49.66
C PRO A 791 11.71 23.56 -48.30
N PHE A 792 10.72 24.35 -47.88
CA PHE A 792 9.94 24.07 -46.66
C PHE A 792 9.30 22.66 -46.69
N MET A 793 9.22 22.01 -45.53
CA MET A 793 8.77 20.62 -45.37
C MET A 793 9.61 19.62 -46.17
N SER A 794 10.92 19.78 -46.10
CA SER A 794 11.91 18.80 -46.58
C SER A 794 13.04 18.65 -45.55
N PHE A 795 13.93 17.68 -45.76
CA PHE A 795 15.12 17.48 -44.94
C PHE A 795 16.34 17.15 -45.79
N ARG A 796 17.53 17.38 -45.23
CA ARG A 796 18.82 17.06 -45.84
C ARG A 796 19.70 16.30 -44.85
N HIS A 797 20.56 15.45 -45.40
CA HIS A 797 21.65 14.83 -44.67
C HIS A 797 22.88 15.70 -44.84
N GLY A 798 23.60 15.95 -43.75
CA GLY A 798 24.84 16.71 -43.78
C GLY A 798 25.68 16.38 -42.56
N SER A 799 26.67 17.23 -42.30
CA SER A 799 27.60 17.05 -41.19
C SER A 799 27.90 18.38 -40.50
N ILE A 800 28.08 18.29 -39.18
CA ILE A 800 28.60 19.37 -38.33
C ILE A 800 29.81 18.81 -37.61
N ASP A 801 30.99 19.37 -37.86
CA ASP A 801 32.26 18.91 -37.29
C ASP A 801 32.50 17.40 -37.46
N GLY A 802 32.21 16.88 -38.66
CA GLY A 802 32.32 15.46 -38.99
C GLY A 802 31.24 14.55 -38.40
N VAL A 803 30.34 15.07 -37.55
CA VAL A 803 29.19 14.31 -37.03
C VAL A 803 28.04 14.36 -38.03
N ALA A 804 27.56 13.19 -38.45
CA ALA A 804 26.40 13.10 -39.33
C ALA A 804 25.14 13.62 -38.64
N VAL A 805 24.49 14.59 -39.27
CA VAL A 805 23.23 15.19 -38.82
C VAL A 805 22.17 15.10 -39.90
N ARG A 806 20.91 15.16 -39.47
CA ARG A 806 19.78 15.36 -40.37
C ARG A 806 19.12 16.68 -40.04
N ILE A 807 19.07 17.60 -40.99
CA ILE A 807 18.48 18.93 -40.81
C ILE A 807 17.13 18.94 -41.52
N LEU A 808 16.08 19.34 -40.83
CA LEU A 808 14.71 19.43 -41.34
C LEU A 808 14.31 20.89 -41.41
N ARG A 809 13.77 21.36 -42.54
CA ARG A 809 13.21 22.72 -42.63
C ARG A 809 11.74 22.70 -42.27
N VAL A 810 11.45 22.81 -40.97
CA VAL A 810 10.13 22.71 -40.34
C VAL A 810 10.00 23.77 -39.24
N SER A 811 8.78 24.18 -38.90
CA SER A 811 8.56 25.30 -37.98
C SER A 811 7.32 25.11 -37.13
N PHE A 812 7.49 25.24 -35.82
CA PHE A 812 6.39 25.33 -34.84
C PHE A 812 6.21 26.75 -34.29
N SER A 813 6.98 27.72 -34.78
CA SER A 813 6.86 29.15 -34.42
C SER A 813 6.28 30.01 -35.55
N GLY A 814 6.28 29.51 -36.79
CA GLY A 814 5.94 30.31 -37.97
C GLY A 814 7.10 31.11 -38.55
N GLU A 815 8.28 31.11 -37.92
CA GLU A 815 9.51 31.67 -38.50
C GLU A 815 10.18 30.66 -39.44
N LEU A 816 11.16 31.14 -40.22
CA LEU A 816 12.20 30.26 -40.77
C LEU A 816 12.83 29.45 -39.63
N SER A 817 12.85 28.13 -39.77
CA SER A 817 13.27 27.23 -38.71
C SER A 817 13.84 25.95 -39.27
N TYR A 818 14.80 25.40 -38.54
CA TYR A 818 15.46 24.15 -38.84
C TYR A 818 15.57 23.29 -37.58
N GLU A 819 15.17 22.03 -37.67
CA GLU A 819 15.42 21.04 -36.63
C GLU A 819 16.66 20.22 -37.00
N VAL A 820 17.68 20.22 -36.15
CA VAL A 820 18.92 19.46 -36.31
C VAL A 820 18.82 18.19 -35.48
N TYR A 821 18.61 17.06 -36.14
CA TYR A 821 18.61 15.73 -35.52
C TYR A 821 20.05 15.22 -35.51
N MET A 822 20.53 14.90 -34.32
CA MET A 822 21.91 14.50 -34.08
C MET A 822 21.97 13.29 -33.14
N PRO A 823 22.95 12.38 -33.28
CA PRO A 823 23.10 11.30 -32.31
C PRO A 823 23.26 11.87 -30.89
N ALA A 824 22.53 11.34 -29.92
CA ALA A 824 22.45 11.92 -28.58
C ALA A 824 23.80 12.04 -27.86
N ASN A 825 24.75 11.14 -28.15
CA ASN A 825 26.11 11.18 -27.62
C ASN A 825 26.94 12.39 -28.09
N TYR A 826 26.59 12.99 -29.23
CA TYR A 826 27.18 14.23 -29.74
C TYR A 826 26.30 15.46 -29.50
N GLY A 827 25.15 15.28 -28.84
CA GLY A 827 24.13 16.32 -28.69
C GLY A 827 24.67 17.60 -28.07
N ARG A 828 25.41 17.48 -26.95
CA ARG A 828 26.00 18.63 -26.26
C ARG A 828 27.03 19.36 -27.12
N HIS A 829 27.89 18.63 -27.81
CA HIS A 829 28.92 19.20 -28.68
C HIS A 829 28.30 20.08 -29.76
N ILE A 830 27.34 19.52 -30.51
CA ILE A 830 26.67 20.24 -31.58
C ILE A 830 25.82 21.40 -31.03
N TRP A 831 25.16 21.24 -29.89
CA TRP A 831 24.43 22.34 -29.24
C TRP A 831 25.36 23.53 -28.93
N GLU A 832 26.52 23.28 -28.32
CA GLU A 832 27.49 24.33 -28.01
C GLU A 832 28.06 24.97 -29.29
N MET A 833 28.27 24.20 -30.36
CA MET A 833 28.66 24.73 -31.66
C MET A 833 27.61 25.65 -32.27
N LEU A 834 26.34 25.26 -32.22
CA LEU A 834 25.22 26.09 -32.70
C LEU A 834 25.11 27.39 -31.91
N MET A 835 25.28 27.33 -30.59
CA MET A 835 25.32 28.52 -29.74
C MET A 835 26.48 29.45 -30.13
N ARG A 836 27.71 28.93 -30.30
CA ARG A 836 28.87 29.74 -30.71
C ARG A 836 28.69 30.38 -32.09
N ALA A 837 28.23 29.60 -33.07
CA ALA A 837 27.96 30.11 -34.42
C ALA A 837 26.85 31.16 -34.47
N GLY A 838 25.95 31.13 -33.48
CA GLY A 838 24.87 32.09 -33.34
C GLY A 838 25.24 33.37 -32.58
N GLU A 839 26.41 33.45 -31.91
CA GLU A 839 26.83 34.63 -31.13
C GLU A 839 26.79 35.94 -31.94
N PRO A 840 27.27 36.01 -33.21
CA PRO A 840 27.18 37.23 -34.02
C PRO A 840 25.75 37.68 -34.33
N PHE A 841 24.77 36.83 -34.09
CA PHE A 841 23.35 37.07 -34.32
C PHE A 841 22.54 37.15 -33.02
N ASP A 842 23.17 37.25 -31.86
CA ASP A 842 22.52 37.28 -30.53
C ASP A 842 21.60 36.07 -30.30
N ILE A 843 22.10 34.87 -30.65
CA ILE A 843 21.35 33.63 -30.46
C ILE A 843 20.92 33.46 -29.00
N THR A 844 19.63 33.20 -28.80
CA THR A 844 19.04 33.10 -27.47
C THR A 844 18.49 31.68 -27.23
N PRO A 845 18.95 30.97 -26.20
CA PRO A 845 18.30 29.72 -25.81
C PRO A 845 16.91 30.05 -25.27
N TYR A 846 15.90 29.28 -25.67
CA TYR A 846 14.53 29.47 -25.20
C TYR A 846 13.90 28.15 -24.77
N GLY A 847 12.98 28.25 -23.81
CA GLY A 847 12.32 27.09 -23.22
C GLY A 847 10.93 26.80 -23.77
N THR A 848 10.23 25.89 -23.11
CA THR A 848 8.87 25.49 -23.49
C THR A 848 7.86 26.62 -23.37
N GLU A 849 8.01 27.55 -22.44
CA GLU A 849 7.07 28.66 -22.26
C GLU A 849 7.11 29.62 -23.46
N ALA A 850 8.32 30.02 -23.90
CA ALA A 850 8.47 30.80 -25.13
C ALA A 850 8.02 30.02 -26.37
N MET A 851 8.27 28.70 -26.44
CA MET A 851 7.70 27.84 -27.48
C MET A 851 6.16 27.88 -27.51
N HIS A 852 5.51 27.87 -26.34
CA HIS A 852 4.05 27.93 -26.22
C HIS A 852 3.48 29.27 -26.67
N VAL A 853 4.14 30.39 -26.37
CA VAL A 853 3.74 31.71 -26.89
C VAL A 853 3.87 31.74 -28.41
N LEU A 854 5.03 31.34 -28.95
CA LEU A 854 5.32 31.42 -30.38
C LEU A 854 4.38 30.57 -31.25
N ARG A 855 4.02 29.37 -30.78
CA ARG A 855 3.05 28.50 -31.48
C ARG A 855 1.62 29.01 -31.36
N ALA A 856 1.25 29.60 -30.22
CA ALA A 856 -0.09 30.13 -29.98
C ALA A 856 -0.34 31.38 -30.84
N GLU A 857 0.66 32.23 -31.06
CA GLU A 857 0.59 33.34 -32.02
C GLU A 857 0.23 32.86 -33.44
N LYS A 858 0.60 31.62 -33.80
CA LYS A 858 0.28 30.98 -35.08
C LYS A 858 -0.99 30.13 -35.06
N GLY A 859 -1.64 29.99 -33.92
CA GLY A 859 -2.82 29.12 -33.77
C GLY A 859 -2.50 27.63 -33.91
N PHE A 860 -1.26 27.21 -33.67
CA PHE A 860 -0.91 25.79 -33.64
C PHE A 860 -1.36 25.16 -32.32
N ILE A 861 -1.81 23.91 -32.39
CA ILE A 861 -2.34 23.16 -31.25
C ILE A 861 -1.22 22.49 -30.46
N ILE A 862 -1.46 22.25 -29.17
CA ILE A 862 -0.74 21.28 -28.36
C ILE A 862 -1.72 20.20 -27.92
N VAL A 863 -1.47 18.96 -28.32
CA VAL A 863 -2.29 17.82 -27.89
C VAL A 863 -2.21 17.68 -26.36
N GLY A 864 -3.36 17.57 -25.70
CA GLY A 864 -3.47 17.52 -24.24
C GLY A 864 -3.66 18.88 -23.57
N GLN A 865 -3.42 20.00 -24.28
CA GLN A 865 -3.72 21.34 -23.80
C GLN A 865 -4.89 21.96 -24.57
N ASP A 866 -4.80 22.01 -25.89
CA ASP A 866 -5.90 22.49 -26.75
C ASP A 866 -6.87 21.37 -27.14
N THR A 867 -6.48 20.12 -26.89
CA THR A 867 -7.32 18.93 -27.05
C THR A 867 -7.43 18.18 -25.73
N ASP A 868 -8.62 17.67 -25.41
CA ASP A 868 -8.96 17.04 -24.12
C ASP A 868 -9.46 15.59 -24.28
N GLY A 869 -9.19 14.98 -25.43
CA GLY A 869 -9.73 13.67 -25.81
C GLY A 869 -11.18 13.72 -26.35
N SER A 870 -11.79 14.89 -26.44
CA SER A 870 -13.11 15.09 -27.07
C SER A 870 -13.08 15.95 -28.35
N ALA A 871 -11.90 16.43 -28.74
CA ALA A 871 -11.70 17.28 -29.90
C ALA A 871 -11.39 16.45 -31.17
N THR A 872 -12.19 16.64 -32.21
CA THR A 872 -11.95 16.08 -33.55
C THR A 872 -11.13 17.05 -34.41
N PRO A 873 -10.52 16.61 -35.52
CA PRO A 873 -9.90 17.52 -36.49
C PRO A 873 -10.87 18.58 -37.05
N VAL A 874 -12.17 18.27 -37.09
CA VAL A 874 -13.20 19.23 -37.52
C VAL A 874 -13.35 20.35 -36.50
N ASP A 875 -13.39 19.99 -35.21
CA ASP A 875 -13.47 20.95 -34.11
C ASP A 875 -12.25 21.88 -34.09
N MET A 876 -11.07 21.37 -34.44
CA MET A 876 -9.82 22.13 -34.49
C MET A 876 -9.64 22.97 -35.77
N GLY A 877 -10.63 23.01 -36.66
CA GLY A 877 -10.51 23.72 -37.94
C GLY A 877 -9.54 23.07 -38.94
N MET A 878 -9.19 21.80 -38.73
CA MET A 878 -8.20 21.02 -39.48
C MET A 878 -8.83 19.98 -40.43
N SER A 879 -10.09 20.16 -40.82
CA SER A 879 -10.81 19.25 -41.74
C SER A 879 -10.08 19.00 -43.05
N GLY A 880 -9.28 19.97 -43.53
CA GLY A 880 -8.45 19.84 -44.73
C GLY A 880 -7.37 18.75 -44.64
N MET A 881 -7.03 18.30 -43.43
CA MET A 881 -6.08 17.19 -43.22
C MET A 881 -6.72 15.80 -43.35
N LEU A 882 -8.06 15.72 -43.44
CA LEU A 882 -8.77 14.45 -43.56
C LEU A 882 -8.77 13.96 -45.01
N ALA A 883 -8.09 12.85 -45.29
CA ALA A 883 -8.07 12.29 -46.63
C ALA A 883 -9.45 11.75 -47.02
N GLN A 884 -9.99 12.24 -48.14
CA GLN A 884 -11.27 11.76 -48.68
C GLN A 884 -11.12 10.41 -49.40
N SER A 885 -9.99 10.22 -50.10
CA SER A 885 -9.73 9.09 -51.00
C SER A 885 -9.30 7.78 -50.34
N LYS A 886 -9.16 7.75 -49.01
CA LYS A 886 -8.80 6.54 -48.25
C LYS A 886 -9.58 6.43 -46.96
N ASP A 887 -9.66 5.22 -46.42
CA ASP A 887 -10.08 5.03 -45.03
C ASP A 887 -8.88 5.20 -44.08
N PHE A 888 -9.17 5.50 -42.82
CA PHE A 888 -8.20 5.60 -41.74
C PHE A 888 -8.88 5.46 -40.38
N LEU A 889 -8.08 5.15 -39.38
CA LEU A 889 -8.54 4.94 -38.03
C LEU A 889 -9.28 6.18 -37.50
N GLY A 890 -10.50 5.98 -36.98
CA GLY A 890 -11.35 7.05 -36.45
C GLY A 890 -12.22 7.75 -37.49
N LYS A 891 -11.97 7.59 -38.80
CA LYS A 891 -12.76 8.24 -39.87
C LYS A 891 -14.25 7.93 -39.76
N ARG A 892 -14.59 6.66 -39.51
CA ARG A 892 -15.97 6.20 -39.36
C ARG A 892 -16.73 6.93 -38.25
N SER A 893 -16.04 7.29 -37.17
CA SER A 893 -16.66 7.93 -36.02
C SER A 893 -16.98 9.39 -36.27
N LEU A 894 -16.28 10.07 -37.19
CA LEU A 894 -16.53 11.48 -37.52
C LEU A 894 -17.94 11.75 -38.07
N SER A 895 -18.61 10.74 -38.63
CA SER A 895 -19.99 10.87 -39.14
C SER A 895 -21.08 10.50 -38.13
N ARG A 896 -20.74 10.20 -36.87
CA ARG A 896 -21.73 9.93 -35.82
C ARG A 896 -22.47 11.22 -35.44
N SER A 897 -23.68 11.07 -34.90
CA SER A 897 -24.56 12.20 -34.57
C SER A 897 -23.93 13.27 -33.67
N ASP A 898 -23.06 12.87 -32.74
CA ASP A 898 -22.37 13.81 -31.84
C ASP A 898 -21.22 14.57 -32.53
N THR A 899 -20.36 13.87 -33.28
CA THR A 899 -19.20 14.45 -33.99
C THR A 899 -19.61 15.23 -35.24
N ALA A 900 -20.72 14.85 -35.86
CA ALA A 900 -21.34 15.60 -36.96
C ALA A 900 -22.35 16.66 -36.46
N GLY A 901 -22.57 16.73 -35.15
CA GLY A 901 -23.56 17.62 -34.54
C GLY A 901 -23.19 19.09 -34.68
N PRO A 902 -24.18 20.01 -34.77
CA PRO A 902 -23.93 21.42 -35.05
C PRO A 902 -23.54 22.23 -33.81
N ASN A 903 -23.42 21.62 -32.62
CA ASN A 903 -23.25 22.30 -31.32
C ASN A 903 -21.91 22.00 -30.64
N ARG A 904 -20.92 21.55 -31.42
CA ARG A 904 -19.59 21.18 -30.91
C ARG A 904 -18.79 22.41 -30.54
N LYS A 905 -17.87 22.25 -29.58
CA LYS A 905 -16.86 23.27 -29.30
C LYS A 905 -15.86 23.27 -30.45
N GLN A 906 -15.51 24.46 -30.92
CA GLN A 906 -14.60 24.67 -32.02
C GLN A 906 -13.46 25.59 -31.59
N PHE A 907 -12.28 25.33 -32.14
CA PHE A 907 -11.05 26.02 -31.81
C PHE A 907 -11.00 27.41 -32.46
N VAL A 908 -10.86 28.43 -31.62
CA VAL A 908 -10.88 29.84 -32.01
C VAL A 908 -9.90 30.66 -31.18
N GLY A 909 -9.61 31.87 -31.63
CA GLY A 909 -8.87 32.87 -30.86
C GLY A 909 -9.80 33.75 -30.02
N LEU A 910 -9.25 34.33 -28.95
CA LEU A 910 -9.87 35.35 -28.12
C LEU A 910 -8.91 36.52 -27.94
N LEU A 911 -9.45 37.73 -28.05
CA LEU A 911 -8.75 38.97 -27.70
C LEU A 911 -9.50 39.66 -26.57
N SER A 912 -8.80 39.94 -25.46
CA SER A 912 -9.36 40.75 -24.37
C SER A 912 -9.70 42.15 -24.88
N GLN A 913 -10.87 42.66 -24.49
CA GLN A 913 -11.35 43.97 -24.93
C GLN A 913 -10.46 45.12 -24.44
N ASP A 914 -9.92 45.01 -23.23
CA ASP A 914 -9.03 46.01 -22.64
C ASP A 914 -7.58 45.94 -23.17
N LYS A 915 -7.24 44.87 -23.91
CA LYS A 915 -5.87 44.57 -24.39
C LYS A 915 -4.81 44.53 -23.28
N GLN A 916 -5.21 44.32 -22.03
CA GLN A 916 -4.32 44.26 -20.87
C GLN A 916 -4.51 42.94 -20.10
N THR A 917 -5.76 42.47 -19.99
CA THR A 917 -6.07 41.25 -19.25
C THR A 917 -5.63 40.01 -20.01
N VAL A 918 -4.69 39.26 -19.40
CA VAL A 918 -4.36 37.89 -19.81
C VAL A 918 -5.43 36.98 -19.23
N LEU A 919 -6.19 36.31 -20.10
CA LEU A 919 -7.27 35.43 -19.69
C LEU A 919 -6.67 34.17 -19.03
N PRO A 920 -7.18 33.68 -17.89
CA PRO A 920 -6.62 32.47 -17.28
C PRO A 920 -6.84 31.23 -18.16
N GLU A 921 -5.83 30.39 -18.32
CA GLU A 921 -6.02 29.06 -18.93
C GLU A 921 -7.02 28.24 -18.09
N GLY A 922 -7.93 27.53 -18.75
CA GLY A 922 -9.04 26.81 -18.12
C GLY A 922 -10.25 27.69 -17.75
N ALA A 923 -10.18 29.00 -17.94
CA ALA A 923 -11.29 29.90 -17.59
C ALA A 923 -12.57 29.57 -18.36
N ALA A 924 -13.69 29.58 -17.65
CA ALA A 924 -15.01 29.33 -18.18
C ALA A 924 -15.50 30.51 -19.04
N ILE A 925 -16.06 30.19 -20.21
CA ILE A 925 -16.58 31.18 -21.16
C ILE A 925 -18.11 31.15 -21.15
N LEU A 926 -18.71 32.33 -21.02
CA LEU A 926 -20.14 32.59 -21.01
C LEU A 926 -20.50 33.59 -22.12
N ASN A 927 -21.78 33.66 -22.49
CA ASN A 927 -22.24 34.74 -23.37
C ASN A 927 -22.21 36.10 -22.65
N GLU A 928 -22.60 36.12 -21.38
CA GLU A 928 -22.70 37.32 -20.54
C GLU A 928 -22.24 36.99 -19.11
N PRO A 929 -21.81 37.99 -18.30
CA PRO A 929 -21.56 37.81 -16.88
C PRO A 929 -22.78 37.20 -16.19
N ALA A 930 -22.57 36.20 -15.34
CA ALA A 930 -23.68 35.48 -14.71
C ALA A 930 -23.72 35.68 -13.20
N ALA A 931 -24.93 35.69 -12.65
CA ALA A 931 -25.18 35.69 -11.21
C ALA A 931 -24.86 34.32 -10.58
N PRO A 932 -24.68 34.22 -9.24
CA PRO A 932 -24.44 32.95 -8.56
C PRO A 932 -25.54 31.91 -8.88
N GLY A 933 -25.14 30.75 -9.39
CA GLY A 933 -26.06 29.70 -9.81
C GLY A 933 -25.47 28.78 -10.88
N VAL A 934 -26.30 27.87 -11.42
CA VAL A 934 -25.90 26.99 -12.53
C VAL A 934 -26.13 27.71 -13.85
N VAL A 935 -25.07 27.92 -14.62
CA VAL A 935 -25.09 28.71 -15.85
C VAL A 935 -24.53 27.89 -17.04
N PRO A 936 -25.15 27.93 -18.23
CA PRO A 936 -24.67 27.18 -19.38
C PRO A 936 -23.32 27.71 -19.90
N LEU A 937 -22.29 26.88 -19.84
CA LEU A 937 -20.97 27.19 -20.40
C LEU A 937 -20.97 27.11 -21.93
N GLN A 938 -20.39 28.13 -22.55
CA GLN A 938 -20.15 28.21 -23.99
C GLN A 938 -18.84 27.54 -24.37
N GLY A 939 -17.87 27.50 -23.48
CA GLY A 939 -16.53 27.03 -23.80
C GLY A 939 -15.57 27.23 -22.65
N HIS A 940 -14.29 27.13 -22.99
CA HIS A 940 -13.20 27.41 -22.07
C HIS A 940 -11.96 27.89 -22.83
N VAL A 941 -11.11 28.65 -22.15
CA VAL A 941 -9.78 29.05 -22.61
C VAL A 941 -8.84 27.85 -22.50
N THR A 942 -8.11 27.53 -23.56
CA THR A 942 -7.14 26.41 -23.59
C THR A 942 -5.71 26.87 -23.42
N SER A 943 -5.36 28.02 -24.03
CA SER A 943 -4.01 28.59 -23.98
C SER A 943 -4.10 30.10 -23.87
N SER A 944 -3.24 30.76 -23.10
CA SER A 944 -3.32 32.22 -22.95
C SER A 944 -1.99 32.86 -22.56
N TYR A 945 -1.62 33.92 -23.28
CA TYR A 945 -0.30 34.53 -23.15
C TYR A 945 -0.37 36.03 -23.37
N LEU A 946 0.56 36.77 -22.74
CA LEU A 946 0.91 38.11 -23.19
C LEU A 946 1.88 38.00 -24.37
N SER A 947 1.41 38.27 -25.59
CA SER A 947 2.29 38.23 -26.77
C SER A 947 3.19 39.46 -26.80
N PRO A 948 4.53 39.30 -26.68
CA PRO A 948 5.45 40.43 -26.80
C PRO A 948 5.55 40.93 -28.25
N THR A 949 5.29 40.06 -29.22
CA THR A 949 5.29 40.37 -30.66
C THR A 949 4.14 41.30 -31.02
N LEU A 950 2.94 41.01 -30.52
CA LEU A 950 1.72 41.79 -30.78
C LEU A 950 1.50 42.90 -29.75
N LYS A 951 2.25 42.88 -28.64
CA LYS A 951 2.14 43.80 -27.50
C LYS A 951 0.73 43.84 -26.89
N GLN A 952 0.06 42.68 -26.87
CA GLN A 952 -1.27 42.51 -26.28
C GLN A 952 -1.50 41.04 -25.86
N PRO A 953 -2.40 40.77 -24.90
CA PRO A 953 -2.82 39.42 -24.56
C PRO A 953 -3.54 38.73 -25.73
N ILE A 954 -3.24 37.45 -25.91
CA ILE A 954 -3.90 36.54 -26.84
C ILE A 954 -4.31 35.28 -26.12
N ALA A 955 -5.42 34.67 -26.52
CA ALA A 955 -5.83 33.38 -25.98
C ALA A 955 -6.44 32.49 -27.05
N LEU A 956 -6.24 31.19 -26.93
CA LEU A 956 -6.91 30.14 -27.71
C LEU A 956 -8.01 29.53 -26.86
N ALA A 957 -9.10 29.12 -27.49
CA ALA A 957 -10.27 28.63 -26.78
C ALA A 957 -11.06 27.60 -27.59
N MET A 958 -11.78 26.75 -26.86
CA MET A 958 -12.75 25.82 -27.42
C MET A 958 -14.16 26.31 -27.08
N ILE A 959 -14.87 26.85 -28.09
CA ILE A 959 -16.16 27.52 -27.92
C ILE A 959 -17.23 26.85 -28.78
N ARG A 960 -18.40 26.56 -28.20
CA ARG A 960 -19.58 26.04 -28.92
C ARG A 960 -19.88 26.94 -30.11
N ASN A 961 -19.79 26.35 -31.29
CA ASN A 961 -20.04 26.99 -32.59
C ASN A 961 -19.13 28.20 -32.83
N GLY A 962 -17.90 28.16 -32.30
CA GLY A 962 -16.97 29.28 -32.32
C GLY A 962 -16.70 29.83 -33.72
N LEU A 963 -16.60 28.95 -34.74
CA LEU A 963 -16.27 29.37 -36.11
C LEU A 963 -17.36 30.25 -36.75
N SER A 964 -18.63 30.05 -36.39
CA SER A 964 -19.75 30.88 -36.86
C SER A 964 -20.01 32.12 -36.00
N ARG A 965 -19.18 32.35 -34.97
CA ARG A 965 -19.37 33.40 -33.96
C ARG A 965 -18.23 34.42 -33.95
N MET A 966 -17.48 34.53 -35.05
CA MET A 966 -16.40 35.49 -35.19
C MET A 966 -16.89 36.92 -34.89
N GLN A 967 -16.04 37.70 -34.21
CA GLN A 967 -16.29 39.05 -33.71
C GLN A 967 -17.36 39.16 -32.61
N GLN A 968 -18.03 38.08 -32.21
CA GLN A 968 -18.95 38.13 -31.07
C GLN A 968 -18.20 38.32 -29.76
N GLN A 969 -18.80 39.10 -28.87
CA GLN A 969 -18.32 39.29 -27.51
C GLN A 969 -18.72 38.11 -26.61
N VAL A 970 -17.82 37.74 -25.70
CA VAL A 970 -18.04 36.73 -24.66
C VAL A 970 -17.48 37.23 -23.33
N SER A 971 -18.00 36.65 -22.25
CA SER A 971 -17.60 36.94 -20.88
C SER A 971 -16.78 35.78 -20.31
N VAL A 972 -15.59 36.05 -19.79
CA VAL A 972 -14.65 35.06 -19.27
C VAL A 972 -14.51 35.23 -17.76
N ALA A 973 -14.77 34.17 -17.00
CA ALA A 973 -14.68 34.21 -15.55
C ALA A 973 -13.23 34.32 -15.06
N LEU A 974 -12.98 35.22 -14.11
CA LEU A 974 -11.67 35.42 -13.47
C LEU A 974 -11.63 34.80 -12.07
N PRO A 975 -10.43 34.50 -11.52
CA PRO A 975 -10.29 33.80 -10.22
C PRO A 975 -10.80 34.59 -9.03
N ASP A 976 -10.89 35.91 -9.14
CA ASP A 976 -11.41 36.82 -8.11
C ASP A 976 -12.95 36.92 -8.11
N GLY A 977 -13.63 36.18 -9.00
CA GLY A 977 -15.08 36.19 -9.17
C GLY A 977 -15.60 37.29 -10.10
N THR A 978 -14.72 38.07 -10.72
CA THR A 978 -15.08 39.06 -11.74
C THR A 978 -15.07 38.45 -13.15
N PHE A 979 -15.39 39.26 -14.16
CA PHE A 979 -15.45 38.83 -15.56
C PHE A 979 -14.67 39.76 -16.48
N ALA A 980 -13.86 39.19 -17.36
CA ALA A 980 -13.23 39.91 -18.48
C ALA A 980 -14.07 39.76 -19.75
N GLN A 981 -14.16 40.83 -20.53
CA GLN A 981 -14.81 40.79 -21.85
C GLN A 981 -13.79 40.49 -22.94
N ALA A 982 -14.13 39.58 -23.85
CA ALA A 982 -13.27 39.20 -24.97
C ALA A 982 -14.06 39.04 -26.26
N HIS A 983 -13.40 39.18 -27.41
CA HIS A 983 -13.99 38.96 -28.73
C HIS A 983 -13.45 37.68 -29.36
N ILE A 984 -14.34 36.87 -29.94
CA ILE A 984 -13.98 35.70 -30.73
C ILE A 984 -13.31 36.13 -32.03
N CYS A 985 -12.17 35.55 -32.36
CA CYS A 985 -11.42 35.87 -33.57
C CYS A 985 -10.73 34.63 -34.16
N SER A 986 -9.96 34.83 -35.23
CA SER A 986 -9.11 33.79 -35.79
C SER A 986 -8.12 33.29 -34.73
N PRO A 987 -7.87 31.97 -34.64
CA PRO A 987 -6.81 31.44 -33.77
C PRO A 987 -5.40 31.83 -34.26
N VAL A 988 -5.25 32.34 -35.50
CA VAL A 988 -3.98 32.83 -36.04
C VAL A 988 -3.87 34.34 -35.83
N PHE A 989 -3.02 34.76 -34.91
CA PHE A 989 -2.86 36.17 -34.51
C PHE A 989 -1.71 36.88 -35.23
N TYR A 990 -0.68 36.14 -35.64
CA TYR A 990 0.55 36.70 -36.21
C TYR A 990 0.88 36.08 -37.57
N ASP A 991 1.24 36.93 -38.54
CA ASP A 991 1.68 36.54 -39.90
C ASP A 991 0.76 35.50 -40.57
N ALA A 992 -0.53 35.80 -40.69
CA ALA A 992 -1.52 34.85 -41.22
C ALA A 992 -1.22 34.37 -42.66
N GLN A 993 -0.46 35.15 -43.43
CA GLN A 993 -0.01 34.79 -44.78
C GLN A 993 1.26 33.93 -44.80
N GLY A 994 1.93 33.74 -43.66
CA GLY A 994 3.11 32.89 -43.54
C GLY A 994 4.36 33.44 -44.24
N ALA A 995 4.44 34.76 -44.45
CA ALA A 995 5.53 35.38 -45.21
C ALA A 995 6.90 35.14 -44.57
N ARG A 996 6.95 35.01 -43.22
CA ARG A 996 8.20 34.88 -42.46
C ARG A 996 8.86 33.51 -42.56
N GLN A 997 8.15 32.49 -43.05
CA GLN A 997 8.75 31.18 -43.35
C GLN A 997 9.62 31.19 -44.61
N HIS A 998 9.46 32.21 -45.46
CA HIS A 998 10.06 32.31 -46.79
C HIS A 998 11.15 33.39 -46.91
N VAL A 999 11.64 33.92 -45.78
CA VAL A 999 12.72 34.91 -45.77
C VAL A 999 13.97 34.36 -46.48
N GLN A 1000 14.55 35.18 -47.37
CA GLN A 1000 15.77 34.87 -48.13
C GLN A 1000 17.05 35.04 -47.30
#